data_AF-A0A950W3B0-F1
#
_entry.id   AF-A0A950W3B0-F1
#
_cell.length_a   1.000
_cell.length_b   1.000
_cell.length_c   1.000
_cell.angle_alpha   90.00
_cell.angle_beta   90.00
_cell.angle_gamma   90.00
#
_symmetry.space_group_name_H-M   'P 1'
#
loop_
_entity.id
_entity.type
_entity.pdbx_description
1 polymer ?
#
loop_
_entity_poly.entity_id
_entity_poly.type
_entity_poly.pdbx_seq_one_letter_code
_entity_poly.pdbx_strand_id
1 'polypeptide(L)'
;MSQNWAICIGIDRYDNLQPLQYAKRDAEALREFFEKEAGFDKVYFFAEDAPPIPTDFGEPMRSMPSGGTLRRFLRVRFEQKFLKPSDNFWFFFAGHGRREKDRDYIMPIDADPGNVEETAIPVGYITERLRRCGAENVILLLDACRNEGARDGQGIGAEVHSGVVTIASCSPSERSYELAELQHGAFSFSLLEGLRLQGEANCATVERLDQHLRFRVPQLCAKYHKPRQTPYTHAEPVEKLHLILVPKFATVSDLGPIKLDALEAETNGDLETAEQLWWRVIAVSPIDAQAHEAIKRITVKQSAPAASVPPTVHEQPTARDLAVAPRRRLGRPIRLSRRQTLGIAVLAGGGTGVALAVPSIRKFLTKPPLRKINFDVTSVDEKGVRSPPEKYSAAAFTEALGSSSDLQMVSIPPGSFTMGSPADEPERQPNEGPQHRATLASFFIGASPVTQAQWSAVVSTHPNRIQRDLDPAPSFFNGIDLPVESISWNQAEEFCLRLASITGRPYRLPSEAEWEYACRAGTITPFAFGPTITTELANYCGTGGAVCGVSDGKSVASDTYAGVTYAAGSYGQGPTGIFRATTTRPGTFPPNRFGLYDMHGNVWEYCLDKATENYTDVPRDGTANLSGPHDAPRILRGGSWSHNPAICRSAYRDSIDPGFSGWQGRIGFRVVCTL
;
A
#
# COMPACT_ATOMS: atom_id res chain seq x y z
N MET A 1 -17.13 27.09 -3.45
CA MET A 1 -15.84 26.41 -3.69
C MET A 1 -15.13 26.33 -2.36
N SER A 2 -14.50 25.19 -2.06
CA SER A 2 -13.66 25.01 -0.87
C SER A 2 -12.42 25.91 -0.95
N GLN A 3 -12.07 26.57 0.14
CA GLN A 3 -10.85 27.36 0.24
C GLN A 3 -9.67 26.50 0.69
N ASN A 4 -8.46 26.85 0.24
CA ASN A 4 -7.20 26.23 0.63
C ASN A 4 -6.28 27.29 1.23
N TRP A 5 -5.96 27.14 2.51
CA TRP A 5 -5.09 28.07 3.23
C TRP A 5 -3.86 27.34 3.76
N ALA A 6 -2.72 28.02 3.85
CA ALA A 6 -1.48 27.43 4.33
C ALA A 6 -0.67 28.36 5.26
N ILE A 7 0.13 27.76 6.13
CA ILE A 7 1.27 28.37 6.81
C ILE A 7 2.53 27.61 6.37
N CYS A 8 3.53 28.32 5.86
CA CYS A 8 4.84 27.78 5.54
C CYS A 8 5.89 28.49 6.41
N ILE A 9 6.66 27.70 7.17
CA ILE A 9 7.73 28.19 8.05
C ILE A 9 9.03 27.48 7.66
N GLY A 10 10.08 28.25 7.38
CA GLY A 10 11.42 27.73 7.15
C GLY A 10 12.44 28.55 7.93
N ILE A 11 13.38 27.89 8.60
CA ILE A 11 14.40 28.55 9.44
C ILE A 11 15.76 27.90 9.17
N ASP A 12 16.68 28.68 8.61
CA ASP A 12 18.07 28.27 8.37
C ASP A 12 18.99 28.76 9.49
N ARG A 13 18.83 30.00 9.93
CA ARG A 13 19.71 30.65 10.92
C ARG A 13 19.00 30.72 12.26
N TYR A 14 19.68 30.26 13.29
CA TYR A 14 19.21 30.24 14.67
C TYR A 14 20.16 31.03 15.58
N ASP A 15 19.61 31.64 16.64
CA ASP A 15 20.42 32.39 17.60
C ASP A 15 21.26 31.46 18.49
N ASN A 16 20.68 30.32 18.92
CA ASN A 16 21.30 29.40 19.87
C ASN A 16 21.42 27.94 19.37
N LEU A 17 21.14 27.67 18.09
CA LEU A 17 21.23 26.35 17.48
C LEU A 17 22.12 26.37 16.23
N GLN A 18 22.57 25.20 15.79
CA GLN A 18 23.32 25.08 14.55
C GLN A 18 22.49 25.51 13.33
N PRO A 19 23.07 26.22 12.36
CA PRO A 19 22.34 26.61 11.17
C PRO A 19 22.04 25.40 10.27
N LEU A 20 20.91 25.48 9.55
CA LEU A 20 20.51 24.61 8.45
C LEU A 20 20.79 25.29 7.11
N GLN A 21 20.73 24.54 6.01
CA GLN A 21 21.11 25.05 4.69
C GLN A 21 19.95 25.32 3.74
N TYR A 22 18.85 24.58 3.88
CA TYR A 22 17.77 24.54 2.89
C TYR A 22 16.37 24.60 3.49
N ALA A 23 16.20 24.67 4.81
CA ALA A 23 14.88 24.72 5.45
C ALA A 23 14.05 25.93 5.01
N LYS A 24 14.67 27.12 4.90
CA LYS A 24 14.02 28.31 4.32
C LYS A 24 13.59 28.04 2.88
N ARG A 25 14.49 27.48 2.08
CA ARG A 25 14.25 27.20 0.66
C ARG A 25 13.14 26.17 0.44
N ASP A 26 13.06 25.15 1.28
CA ASP A 26 11.99 24.16 1.30
C ASP A 26 10.63 24.83 1.52
N ALA A 27 10.54 25.73 2.51
CA ALA A 27 9.33 26.49 2.78
C ALA A 27 8.95 27.47 1.66
N GLU A 28 9.93 28.11 1.02
CA GLU A 28 9.72 28.98 -0.15
C GLU A 28 9.18 28.19 -1.35
N ALA A 29 9.77 27.03 -1.64
CA ALA A 29 9.35 26.17 -2.75
C ALA A 29 7.93 25.64 -2.55
N LEU A 30 7.58 25.27 -1.31
CA LEU A 30 6.21 24.84 -1.00
C LEU A 30 5.21 26.01 -1.04
N ARG A 31 5.58 27.20 -0.56
CA ARG A 31 4.76 28.41 -0.74
C ARG A 31 4.49 28.66 -2.23
N GLU A 32 5.54 28.63 -3.06
CA GLU A 32 5.42 28.86 -4.50
C GLU A 32 4.51 27.83 -5.16
N PHE A 33 4.63 26.55 -4.80
CA PHE A 33 3.72 25.50 -5.24
C PHE A 33 2.27 25.80 -4.84
N PHE A 34 2.02 26.15 -3.58
CA PHE A 34 0.66 26.47 -3.10
C PHE A 34 0.06 27.66 -3.85
N GLU A 35 0.80 28.76 -4.02
CA GLU A 35 0.31 29.97 -4.67
C GLU A 35 0.14 29.81 -6.19
N LYS A 36 1.13 29.23 -6.88
CA LYS A 36 1.20 29.24 -8.35
C LYS A 36 0.64 27.99 -9.01
N GLU A 37 0.82 26.83 -8.38
CA GLU A 37 0.46 25.54 -8.99
C GLU A 37 -0.86 25.00 -8.45
N ALA A 38 -1.00 24.94 -7.12
CA ALA A 38 -2.19 24.40 -6.46
C ALA A 38 -3.35 25.42 -6.34
N GLY A 39 -3.05 26.73 -6.38
CA GLY A 39 -4.06 27.80 -6.36
C GLY A 39 -4.66 28.03 -4.98
N PHE A 40 -3.84 28.07 -3.94
CA PHE A 40 -4.27 28.37 -2.57
C PHE A 40 -4.71 29.82 -2.43
N ASP A 41 -5.80 30.05 -1.70
CA ASP A 41 -6.39 31.37 -1.50
C ASP A 41 -5.52 32.26 -0.61
N LYS A 42 -4.82 31.66 0.36
CA LYS A 42 -3.94 32.39 1.27
C LYS A 42 -2.79 31.53 1.78
N VAL A 43 -1.57 32.05 1.67
CA VAL A 43 -0.37 31.41 2.25
C VAL A 43 0.34 32.40 3.16
N TYR A 44 0.45 32.06 4.43
CA TYR A 44 1.23 32.80 5.42
C TYR A 44 2.66 32.27 5.42
N PHE A 45 3.64 33.13 5.19
CA PHE A 45 5.05 32.73 5.08
C PHE A 45 5.91 33.35 6.18
N PHE A 46 6.64 32.50 6.91
CA PHE A 46 7.57 32.91 7.96
C PHE A 46 8.98 32.42 7.64
N ALA A 47 9.92 33.37 7.61
CA ALA A 47 11.35 33.17 7.39
C ALA A 47 12.10 34.43 7.89
N GLU A 48 13.41 34.34 8.07
CA GLU A 48 14.26 35.34 8.73
C GLU A 48 14.24 36.71 8.04
N ASP A 49 14.10 36.72 6.71
CA ASP A 49 14.13 37.91 5.84
C ASP A 49 12.86 38.04 4.99
N ALA A 50 11.79 37.32 5.33
CA ALA A 50 10.51 37.41 4.64
C ALA A 50 9.87 38.81 4.84
N PRO A 51 9.08 39.32 3.88
CA PRO A 51 8.34 40.57 4.08
C PRO A 51 7.29 40.44 5.20
N PRO A 52 6.89 41.54 5.85
CA PRO A 52 5.82 41.52 6.85
C PRO A 52 4.53 40.89 6.31
N ILE A 53 3.89 40.08 7.13
CA ILE A 53 2.67 39.34 6.80
C ILE A 53 1.48 40.31 6.89
N PRO A 54 0.73 40.53 5.78
CA PRO A 54 -0.51 41.26 5.83
C PRO A 54 -1.52 40.50 6.70
N THR A 55 -2.11 41.18 7.68
CA THR A 55 -3.12 40.57 8.55
C THR A 55 -4.48 41.22 8.37
N ASP A 56 -5.52 40.40 8.43
CA ASP A 56 -6.93 40.78 8.41
C ASP A 56 -7.45 41.19 9.80
N PHE A 57 -6.58 41.19 10.81
CA PHE A 57 -6.91 41.39 12.23
C PHE A 57 -5.96 42.39 12.92
N GLY A 58 -5.35 43.30 12.17
CA GLY A 58 -4.50 44.37 12.70
C GLY A 58 -3.39 44.82 11.74
N GLU A 59 -2.41 45.52 12.28
CA GLU A 59 -1.22 45.96 11.54
C GLU A 59 -0.41 44.77 11.01
N PRO A 60 0.29 44.92 9.86
CA PRO A 60 1.16 43.90 9.31
C PRO A 60 2.10 43.32 10.37
N MET A 61 2.11 41.99 10.50
CA MET A 61 2.92 41.29 11.48
C MET A 61 4.32 41.01 10.93
N ARG A 62 5.32 41.01 11.81
CA ARG A 62 6.65 40.51 11.45
C ARG A 62 6.53 39.04 11.03
N SER A 63 7.28 38.66 10.01
CA SER A 63 7.39 37.32 9.43
C SER A 63 8.54 36.51 10.03
N MET A 64 9.45 37.17 10.76
CA MET A 64 10.58 36.51 11.43
C MET A 64 10.06 35.47 12.44
N PRO A 65 10.44 34.19 12.33
CA PRO A 65 9.83 33.08 13.06
C PRO A 65 10.37 32.96 14.50
N SER A 66 10.24 34.02 15.30
CA SER A 66 10.50 33.97 16.74
C SER A 66 9.35 33.36 17.53
N GLY A 67 9.64 32.80 18.70
CA GLY A 67 8.65 32.19 19.57
C GLY A 67 7.52 33.16 19.91
N GLY A 68 7.87 34.43 20.19
CA GLY A 68 6.90 35.50 20.40
C GLY A 68 6.03 35.80 19.18
N THR A 69 6.62 35.84 17.98
CA THR A 69 5.91 36.12 16.73
C THR A 69 4.93 35.00 16.37
N LEU A 70 5.40 33.76 16.36
CA LEU A 70 4.60 32.58 16.03
C LEU A 70 3.46 32.37 17.04
N ARG A 71 3.73 32.48 18.35
CA ARG A 71 2.67 32.36 19.37
C ARG A 71 1.65 33.48 19.25
N ARG A 72 2.07 34.74 19.00
CA ARG A 72 1.14 35.85 18.78
C ARG A 72 0.26 35.59 17.57
N PHE A 73 0.84 35.15 16.46
CA PHE A 73 0.11 34.86 15.24
C PHE A 73 -0.92 33.74 15.48
N LEU A 74 -0.48 32.59 16.00
CA LEU A 74 -1.36 31.45 16.30
C LEU A 74 -2.46 31.81 17.30
N ARG A 75 -2.16 32.65 18.31
CA ARG A 75 -3.16 33.10 19.29
C ARG A 75 -4.23 33.98 18.65
N VAL A 76 -3.83 35.01 17.91
CA VAL A 76 -4.76 36.03 17.39
C VAL A 76 -5.51 35.53 16.16
N ARG A 77 -4.81 34.89 15.21
CA ARG A 77 -5.44 34.40 13.96
C ARG A 77 -6.49 33.33 14.20
N PHE A 78 -6.25 32.44 15.17
CA PHE A 78 -7.10 31.27 15.46
C PHE A 78 -7.96 31.47 16.71
N GLU A 79 -8.19 32.73 17.11
CA GLU A 79 -9.13 33.06 18.19
C GLU A 79 -10.59 32.86 17.73
N GLN A 80 -10.86 33.11 16.45
CA GLN A 80 -12.16 32.92 15.81
C GLN A 80 -12.04 31.99 14.59
N LYS A 81 -13.13 31.27 14.29
CA LYS A 81 -13.22 30.45 13.08
C LYS A 81 -13.24 31.34 11.84
N PHE A 82 -12.52 30.93 10.80
CA PHE A 82 -12.40 31.67 9.54
C PHE A 82 -12.50 30.79 8.29
N LEU A 83 -12.54 29.46 8.48
CA LEU A 83 -12.79 28.46 7.46
C LEU A 83 -14.05 27.68 7.80
N LYS A 84 -14.57 26.97 6.79
CA LYS A 84 -15.72 26.08 6.89
C LYS A 84 -15.25 24.62 6.81
N PRO A 85 -16.08 23.64 7.24
CA PRO A 85 -15.70 22.23 7.20
C PRO A 85 -15.20 21.73 5.83
N SER A 86 -15.75 22.25 4.73
CA SER A 86 -15.32 21.91 3.36
C SER A 86 -13.94 22.42 2.95
N ASP A 87 -13.30 23.29 3.74
CA ASP A 87 -12.04 23.95 3.41
C ASP A 87 -10.83 23.14 3.92
N ASN A 88 -9.65 23.43 3.36
CA ASN A 88 -8.38 22.80 3.74
C ASN A 88 -7.44 23.80 4.40
N PHE A 89 -6.74 23.35 5.45
CA PHE A 89 -5.69 24.12 6.10
C PHE A 89 -4.40 23.32 6.21
N TRP A 90 -3.31 23.86 5.67
CA TRP A 90 -1.99 23.25 5.69
C TRP A 90 -1.04 24.01 6.62
N PHE A 91 -0.26 23.27 7.39
CA PHE A 91 0.84 23.81 8.18
C PHE A 91 2.10 23.05 7.82
N PHE A 92 3.09 23.74 7.28
CA PHE A 92 4.40 23.20 6.95
C PHE A 92 5.47 23.90 7.77
N PHE A 93 6.31 23.10 8.43
CA PHE A 93 7.48 23.56 9.16
C PHE A 93 8.72 22.81 8.70
N ALA A 94 9.75 23.54 8.27
CA ALA A 94 11.10 23.05 8.04
C ALA A 94 12.06 23.75 9.00
N GLY A 95 12.81 22.97 9.80
CA GLY A 95 13.72 23.54 10.80
C GLY A 95 14.16 22.54 11.88
N HIS A 96 14.65 23.03 13.00
CA HIS A 96 14.94 22.19 14.18
C HIS A 96 13.67 21.83 14.94
N GLY A 97 13.60 20.57 15.38
CA GLY A 97 12.58 20.07 16.29
C GLY A 97 13.20 19.29 17.44
N ARG A 98 12.52 19.24 18.57
CA ARG A 98 13.03 18.53 19.75
C ARG A 98 11.92 17.86 20.53
N ARG A 99 12.20 16.68 21.06
CA ARG A 99 11.33 16.00 22.02
C ARG A 99 11.90 16.16 23.42
N GLU A 100 11.07 16.61 24.37
CA GLU A 100 11.45 16.87 25.76
C GLU A 100 10.30 16.44 26.68
N LYS A 101 10.56 15.55 27.65
CA LYS A 101 9.56 15.01 28.60
C LYS A 101 8.28 14.51 27.90
N ASP A 102 8.46 13.65 26.90
CA ASP A 102 7.39 13.08 26.07
C ASP A 102 6.58 14.06 25.21
N ARG A 103 7.02 15.32 25.12
CA ARG A 103 6.39 16.32 24.27
C ARG A 103 7.24 16.72 23.08
N ASP A 104 6.58 16.93 21.95
CA ASP A 104 7.20 17.33 20.70
C ASP A 104 7.16 18.85 20.56
N TYR A 105 8.28 19.45 20.18
CA TYR A 105 8.45 20.89 20.02
C TYR A 105 9.03 21.23 18.65
N ILE A 106 8.54 22.31 18.04
CA ILE A 106 9.28 23.02 17.00
C ILE A 106 10.17 24.07 17.67
N MET A 107 11.35 24.32 17.11
CA MET A 107 12.30 25.31 17.60
C MET A 107 12.20 26.60 16.75
N PRO A 108 11.70 27.71 17.30
CA PRO A 108 11.81 29.04 16.69
C PRO A 108 13.25 29.55 16.60
N ILE A 109 13.46 30.67 15.89
CA ILE A 109 14.81 31.26 15.69
C ILE A 109 15.54 31.57 17.00
N ASP A 110 14.80 32.01 18.02
CA ASP A 110 15.26 32.42 19.35
C ASP A 110 15.17 31.30 20.39
N ALA A 111 14.94 30.05 19.96
CA ALA A 111 14.84 28.91 20.87
C ALA A 111 16.18 28.62 21.55
N ASP A 112 16.14 28.25 22.82
CA ASP A 112 17.30 27.85 23.62
C ASP A 112 17.26 26.32 23.87
N PRO A 113 18.22 25.53 23.35
CA PRO A 113 18.29 24.10 23.63
C PRO A 113 18.49 23.76 25.12
N GLY A 114 18.96 24.71 25.94
CA GLY A 114 19.05 24.57 27.40
C GLY A 114 17.71 24.80 28.12
N ASN A 115 16.74 25.45 27.47
CA ASN A 115 15.45 25.81 28.06
C ASN A 115 14.29 25.64 27.06
N VAL A 116 14.11 24.40 26.58
CA VAL A 116 13.13 24.04 25.53
C VAL A 116 11.69 24.36 25.95
N GLU A 117 11.30 24.07 27.20
CA GLU A 117 9.90 24.21 27.62
C GLU A 117 9.38 25.65 27.56
N GLU A 118 10.25 26.64 27.82
CA GLU A 118 9.89 28.06 27.82
C GLU A 118 10.07 28.71 26.44
N THR A 119 11.12 28.32 25.71
CA THR A 119 11.53 29.01 24.47
C THR A 119 10.98 28.34 23.19
N ALA A 120 10.78 27.02 23.19
CA ALA A 120 10.26 26.28 22.05
C ALA A 120 8.71 26.18 22.06
N ILE A 121 8.10 25.86 20.92
CA ILE A 121 6.63 25.79 20.80
C ILE A 121 6.18 24.33 20.74
N PRO A 122 5.36 23.85 21.70
CA PRO A 122 4.81 22.50 21.65
C PRO A 122 3.97 22.28 20.39
N VAL A 123 4.15 21.14 19.71
CA VAL A 123 3.33 20.75 18.56
C VAL A 123 1.87 20.59 18.96
N GLY A 124 1.59 20.05 20.15
CA GLY A 124 0.24 20.00 20.72
C GLY A 124 -0.44 21.37 20.84
N TYR A 125 0.32 22.44 21.16
CA TYR A 125 -0.23 23.80 21.16
C TYR A 125 -0.58 24.26 19.74
N ILE A 126 0.25 23.93 18.76
CA ILE A 126 0.00 24.28 17.36
C ILE A 126 -1.26 23.56 16.86
N THR A 127 -1.35 22.24 17.03
CA THR A 127 -2.51 21.46 16.57
C THR A 127 -3.81 21.86 17.27
N GLU A 128 -3.77 22.22 18.55
CA GLU A 128 -4.91 22.80 19.25
C GLU A 128 -5.38 24.11 18.60
N ARG A 129 -4.46 24.99 18.19
CA ARG A 129 -4.80 26.25 17.51
C ARG A 129 -5.31 26.00 16.11
N LEU A 130 -4.64 25.15 15.34
CA LEU A 130 -5.03 24.85 13.96
C LEU A 130 -6.46 24.30 13.89
N ARG A 131 -6.87 23.43 14.82
CA ARG A 131 -8.25 22.91 14.88
C ARG A 131 -9.32 24.00 15.08
N ARG A 132 -8.96 25.18 15.57
CA ARG A 132 -9.90 26.31 15.73
C ARG A 132 -10.13 27.09 14.44
N CYS A 133 -9.43 26.80 13.34
CA CYS A 133 -9.66 27.51 12.08
C CYS A 133 -11.04 27.25 11.48
N GLY A 134 -11.63 26.07 11.73
CA GLY A 134 -12.93 25.67 11.23
C GLY A 134 -12.90 24.73 10.01
N ALA A 135 -11.72 24.47 9.43
CA ALA A 135 -11.53 23.44 8.42
C ALA A 135 -11.59 22.04 9.04
N GLU A 136 -12.21 21.10 8.34
CA GLU A 136 -12.22 19.68 8.71
C GLU A 136 -10.90 18.99 8.34
N ASN A 137 -10.30 19.43 7.22
CA ASN A 137 -9.02 18.94 6.73
C ASN A 137 -7.90 19.84 7.20
N VAL A 138 -7.30 19.50 8.33
CA VAL A 138 -6.08 20.13 8.83
C VAL A 138 -4.91 19.17 8.61
N ILE A 139 -3.93 19.61 7.81
CA ILE A 139 -2.74 18.83 7.47
C ILE A 139 -1.52 19.50 8.11
N LEU A 140 -0.78 18.72 8.90
CA LEU A 140 0.43 19.11 9.57
C LEU A 140 1.62 18.36 8.96
N LEU A 141 2.52 19.10 8.32
CA LEU A 141 3.75 18.61 7.73
C LEU A 141 4.95 19.08 8.57
N LEU A 142 5.74 18.14 9.05
CA LEU A 142 6.88 18.41 9.93
C LEU A 142 8.18 17.89 9.31
N ASP A 143 8.96 18.78 8.69
CA ASP A 143 10.32 18.50 8.24
C ASP A 143 11.35 18.99 9.25
N ALA A 144 11.46 18.26 10.36
CA ALA A 144 12.32 18.66 11.47
C ALA A 144 13.39 17.63 11.84
N CYS A 145 14.64 18.10 11.98
CA CYS A 145 15.74 17.32 12.53
C CYS A 145 15.53 17.03 14.01
N ARG A 146 15.96 15.85 14.48
CA ARG A 146 15.51 15.24 15.74
C ARG A 146 16.54 15.12 16.86
N ASN A 147 17.72 15.72 16.78
CA ASN A 147 18.70 15.58 17.85
C ASN A 147 19.72 16.72 17.91
N GLU A 148 19.55 17.59 18.90
CA GLU A 148 20.67 17.98 19.75
C GLU A 148 20.26 17.76 21.21
N GLY A 149 20.68 16.61 21.79
CA GLY A 149 20.74 16.45 23.25
C GLY A 149 20.05 15.23 23.89
N ALA A 150 19.25 14.41 23.20
CA ALA A 150 18.58 13.27 23.86
C ALA A 150 19.50 12.03 23.94
N ARG A 151 19.73 11.52 25.16
CA ARG A 151 20.40 10.23 25.39
C ARG A 151 19.60 9.01 24.87
N ASP A 152 18.36 9.19 24.44
CA ASP A 152 17.44 8.08 24.14
C ASP A 152 16.80 8.11 22.73
N GLY A 153 17.32 8.91 21.79
CA GLY A 153 17.01 8.72 20.36
C GLY A 153 15.54 8.84 19.95
N GLN A 154 14.69 9.53 20.71
CA GLN A 154 13.30 9.80 20.36
C GLN A 154 13.14 11.23 19.84
N GLY A 155 12.58 11.42 18.65
CA GLY A 155 12.27 12.75 18.12
C GLY A 155 10.78 13.05 17.92
N ILE A 156 10.50 14.23 17.36
CA ILE A 156 9.18 14.85 17.17
C ILE A 156 8.27 14.04 16.23
N GLY A 157 7.06 13.64 16.64
CA GLY A 157 6.05 12.95 15.83
C GLY A 157 5.41 11.73 16.49
N ALA A 158 5.65 11.49 17.79
CA ALA A 158 5.04 10.40 18.54
C ALA A 158 3.73 10.81 19.23
N GLU A 159 3.47 12.11 19.36
CA GLU A 159 2.18 12.61 19.85
C GLU A 159 1.07 12.39 18.81
N VAL A 160 -0.01 11.75 19.26
CA VAL A 160 -1.25 11.57 18.50
C VAL A 160 -2.11 12.83 18.66
N HIS A 161 -2.51 13.42 17.54
CA HIS A 161 -3.31 14.64 17.52
C HIS A 161 -4.66 14.41 16.84
N SER A 162 -5.67 14.08 17.65
CA SER A 162 -7.02 13.80 17.17
C SER A 162 -7.59 14.93 16.32
N GLY A 163 -8.04 14.58 15.11
CA GLY A 163 -8.64 15.48 14.13
C GLY A 163 -7.66 16.13 13.14
N VAL A 164 -6.35 15.85 13.21
CA VAL A 164 -5.32 16.41 12.30
C VAL A 164 -4.60 15.27 11.59
N VAL A 165 -4.34 15.43 10.29
CA VAL A 165 -3.44 14.55 9.54
C VAL A 165 -2.02 15.04 9.74
N THR A 166 -1.17 14.25 10.39
CA THR A 166 0.24 14.59 10.63
C THR A 166 1.14 13.73 9.75
N ILE A 167 2.00 14.36 8.96
CA ILE A 167 3.05 13.70 8.17
C ILE A 167 4.40 14.25 8.64
N ALA A 168 5.16 13.42 9.34
CA ALA A 168 6.49 13.73 9.83
C ALA A 168 7.56 13.19 8.87
N SER A 169 8.66 13.93 8.71
CA SER A 169 9.71 13.62 7.74
C SER A 169 10.50 12.33 8.01
N CYS A 170 10.39 11.78 9.21
CA CYS A 170 11.06 10.53 9.60
C CYS A 170 10.32 9.79 10.71
N SER A 171 10.70 8.54 11.01
CA SER A 171 10.14 7.72 12.11
C SER A 171 10.87 8.00 13.42
N PRO A 172 10.25 8.01 14.62
CA PRO A 172 10.81 8.63 15.83
C PRO A 172 12.28 8.32 16.18
N SER A 173 12.80 7.17 15.76
CA SER A 173 14.19 6.70 15.93
C SER A 173 15.19 7.13 14.82
N GLU A 174 14.73 7.84 13.79
CA GLU A 174 15.50 8.25 12.61
C GLU A 174 15.63 9.79 12.52
N ARG A 175 16.42 10.28 11.56
CA ARG A 175 16.71 11.71 11.37
C ARG A 175 16.25 12.19 10.00
N SER A 176 15.91 13.48 9.88
CA SER A 176 15.74 14.15 8.59
C SER A 176 17.09 14.64 8.06
N TYR A 177 17.27 14.64 6.73
CA TYR A 177 18.52 15.00 6.08
C TYR A 177 18.32 16.05 4.97
N GLU A 178 19.23 17.02 4.94
CA GLU A 178 19.44 17.94 3.83
C GLU A 178 20.35 17.31 2.76
N LEU A 179 19.94 17.44 1.50
CA LEU A 179 20.63 16.90 0.33
C LEU A 179 21.20 18.06 -0.49
N ALA A 180 22.51 18.28 -0.40
CA ALA A 180 23.17 19.42 -1.06
C ALA A 180 23.05 19.37 -2.59
N GLU A 181 23.02 18.16 -3.15
CA GLU A 181 22.87 17.90 -4.58
C GLU A 181 21.49 18.31 -5.10
N LEU A 182 20.47 18.28 -4.24
CA LEU A 182 19.11 18.71 -4.56
C LEU A 182 18.82 20.12 -4.06
N GLN A 183 19.64 20.66 -3.16
CA GLN A 183 19.41 21.93 -2.45
C GLN A 183 18.06 21.96 -1.71
N HIS A 184 17.69 20.82 -1.13
CA HIS A 184 16.42 20.59 -0.44
C HIS A 184 16.60 19.53 0.66
N GLY A 185 15.71 19.51 1.65
CA GLY A 185 15.49 18.35 2.52
C GLY A 185 15.02 17.13 1.71
N ALA A 186 15.46 15.92 2.07
CA ALA A 186 15.04 14.68 1.40
C ALA A 186 13.52 14.51 1.42
N PHE A 187 12.89 14.86 2.54
CA PHE A 187 11.44 14.87 2.69
C PHE A 187 10.78 15.97 1.87
N SER A 188 11.20 17.22 2.04
CA SER A 188 10.62 18.37 1.32
C SER A 188 10.71 18.23 -0.21
N PHE A 189 11.82 17.72 -0.73
CA PHE A 189 11.96 17.41 -2.15
C PHE A 189 10.95 16.34 -2.60
N SER A 190 10.86 15.23 -1.86
CA SER A 190 9.94 14.12 -2.18
C SER A 190 8.47 14.56 -2.07
N LEU A 191 8.16 15.42 -1.10
CA LEU A 191 6.84 16.00 -0.92
C LEU A 191 6.44 16.84 -2.14
N LEU A 192 7.30 17.75 -2.59
CA LEU A 192 7.06 18.57 -3.77
C LEU A 192 6.96 17.73 -5.05
N GLU A 193 7.79 16.69 -5.18
CA GLU A 193 7.72 15.73 -6.30
C GLU A 193 6.35 15.03 -6.31
N GLY A 194 5.94 14.43 -5.19
CA GLY A 194 4.67 13.73 -5.04
C GLY A 194 3.45 14.63 -5.29
N LEU A 195 3.44 15.84 -4.71
CA LEU A 195 2.34 16.81 -4.90
C LEU A 195 2.18 17.28 -6.36
N ARG A 196 3.22 17.16 -7.19
CA ARG A 196 3.21 17.51 -8.61
C ARG A 196 2.89 16.33 -9.54
N LEU A 197 2.86 15.10 -9.04
CA LEU A 197 2.52 13.93 -9.86
C LEU A 197 1.08 14.03 -10.37
N GLN A 198 0.89 13.70 -11.65
CA GLN A 198 -0.40 13.73 -12.34
C GLN A 198 -0.76 12.36 -12.93
N GLY A 199 -2.01 12.22 -13.37
CA GLY A 199 -2.50 10.97 -13.96
C GLY A 199 -2.59 9.84 -12.93
N GLU A 200 -2.32 8.61 -13.37
CA GLU A 200 -2.43 7.40 -12.53
C GLU A 200 -1.41 7.34 -11.39
N ALA A 201 -0.33 8.13 -11.44
CA ALA A 201 0.70 8.21 -10.42
C ALA A 201 0.52 9.39 -9.45
N ASN A 202 -0.59 10.13 -9.53
CA ASN A 202 -0.82 11.30 -8.69
C ASN A 202 -0.77 10.96 -7.19
N CYS A 203 -0.50 11.96 -6.33
CA CYS A 203 -0.61 11.83 -4.87
C CYS A 203 -1.79 12.66 -4.34
N ALA A 204 -2.96 12.52 -4.97
CA ALA A 204 -4.10 13.38 -4.68
C ALA A 204 -4.72 13.15 -3.30
N THR A 205 -4.51 11.98 -2.68
CA THR A 205 -5.01 11.65 -1.33
C THR A 205 -3.89 11.58 -0.29
N VAL A 206 -4.25 11.71 1.00
CA VAL A 206 -3.32 11.54 2.13
C VAL A 206 -2.57 10.21 2.03
N GLU A 207 -3.29 9.12 1.75
CA GLU A 207 -2.71 7.79 1.61
C GLU A 207 -1.70 7.69 0.48
N ARG A 208 -2.05 8.17 -0.72
CA ARG A 208 -1.15 8.08 -1.89
C ARG A 208 0.10 8.93 -1.66
N LEU A 209 -0.05 10.09 -1.00
CA LEU A 209 1.10 10.91 -0.61
C LEU A 209 1.96 10.24 0.47
N ASP A 210 1.37 9.63 1.51
CA ASP A 210 2.12 8.87 2.53
C ASP A 210 2.90 7.72 1.87
N GLN A 211 2.26 6.96 0.99
CA GLN A 211 2.90 5.86 0.27
C GLN A 211 4.05 6.34 -0.62
N HIS A 212 3.86 7.43 -1.36
CA HIS A 212 4.93 8.06 -2.15
C HIS A 212 6.10 8.48 -1.26
N LEU A 213 5.84 9.17 -0.15
CA LEU A 213 6.86 9.67 0.77
C LEU A 213 7.64 8.52 1.44
N ARG A 214 6.93 7.49 1.94
CA ARG A 214 7.54 6.29 2.54
C ARG A 214 8.44 5.53 1.58
N PHE A 215 8.20 5.64 0.28
CA PHE A 215 9.02 5.03 -0.75
C PHE A 215 10.18 5.94 -1.16
N ARG A 216 9.88 7.19 -1.51
CA ARG A 216 10.81 8.10 -2.17
C ARG A 216 11.89 8.64 -1.24
N VAL A 217 11.55 8.93 0.01
CA VAL A 217 12.52 9.50 0.96
C VAL A 217 13.64 8.50 1.29
N PRO A 218 13.37 7.21 1.64
CA PRO A 218 14.45 6.23 1.79
C PRO A 218 15.29 6.05 0.52
N GLN A 219 14.66 6.07 -0.66
CA GLN A 219 15.35 5.92 -1.95
C GLN A 219 16.34 7.06 -2.20
N LEU A 220 15.95 8.31 -1.93
CA LEU A 220 16.85 9.47 -2.04
C LEU A 220 17.98 9.40 -1.01
N CYS A 221 17.67 9.05 0.23
CA CYS A 221 18.69 8.87 1.26
C CYS A 221 19.73 7.82 0.85
N ALA A 222 19.29 6.67 0.34
CA ALA A 222 20.18 5.63 -0.19
C ALA A 222 21.04 6.15 -1.36
N LYS A 223 20.42 6.82 -2.33
CA LYS A 223 21.12 7.39 -3.51
C LYS A 223 22.22 8.38 -3.13
N TYR A 224 21.98 9.22 -2.12
CA TYR A 224 22.92 10.24 -1.66
C TYR A 224 23.70 9.82 -0.40
N HIS A 225 23.80 8.51 -0.15
CA HIS A 225 24.60 7.91 0.91
C HIS A 225 24.31 8.47 2.32
N LYS A 226 23.05 8.80 2.59
CA LYS A 226 22.55 9.16 3.92
C LYS A 226 21.99 7.92 4.63
N PRO A 227 22.02 7.88 5.98
CA PRO A 227 21.30 6.86 6.73
C PRO A 227 19.80 6.87 6.41
N ARG A 228 19.12 5.76 6.74
CA ARG A 228 17.70 5.57 6.46
C ARG A 228 16.85 6.68 7.10
N GLN A 229 15.96 7.25 6.27
CA GLN A 229 14.93 8.20 6.67
C GLN A 229 13.58 7.71 6.12
N THR A 230 12.66 7.37 7.01
CA THR A 230 11.36 6.77 6.71
C THR A 230 10.27 7.70 7.25
N PRO A 231 9.57 8.46 6.40
CA PRO A 231 8.46 9.30 6.82
C PRO A 231 7.39 8.52 7.58
N TYR A 232 6.71 9.22 8.48
CA TYR A 232 5.67 8.64 9.32
C TYR A 232 4.39 9.48 9.23
N THR A 233 3.28 8.83 8.91
CA THR A 233 1.97 9.48 8.80
C THR A 233 1.01 8.96 9.85
N HIS A 234 0.26 9.88 10.44
CA HIS A 234 -0.81 9.59 11.37
C HIS A 234 -2.05 10.38 10.97
N ALA A 235 -3.17 9.67 10.76
CA ALA A 235 -4.47 10.24 10.42
C ALA A 235 -5.52 9.72 11.40
N GLU A 236 -6.15 10.63 12.15
CA GLU A 236 -7.22 10.31 13.09
C GLU A 236 -8.48 11.15 12.82
N PRO A 237 -9.64 10.53 12.57
CA PRO A 237 -9.85 9.08 12.44
C PRO A 237 -9.26 8.53 11.11
N VAL A 238 -9.17 7.21 10.95
CA VAL A 238 -8.37 6.56 9.87
C VAL A 238 -8.90 6.87 8.47
N GLU A 239 -10.19 7.15 8.35
CA GLU A 239 -10.88 7.52 7.11
C GLU A 239 -10.30 8.82 6.52
N LYS A 240 -9.60 9.62 7.34
CA LYS A 240 -8.84 10.78 6.86
C LYS A 240 -7.71 10.41 5.89
N LEU A 241 -7.34 9.15 5.75
CA LEU A 241 -6.40 8.67 4.72
C LEU A 241 -6.93 8.84 3.29
N HIS A 242 -8.26 8.84 3.11
CA HIS A 242 -8.89 8.97 1.80
C HIS A 242 -9.16 10.42 1.40
N LEU A 243 -8.81 11.40 2.25
CA LEU A 243 -9.07 12.82 1.96
C LEU A 243 -8.23 13.28 0.77
N ILE A 244 -8.89 13.95 -0.16
CA ILE A 244 -8.23 14.67 -1.25
C ILE A 244 -7.50 15.88 -0.69
N LEU A 245 -6.19 15.91 -0.90
CA LEU A 245 -5.27 16.95 -0.47
C LEU A 245 -5.34 18.18 -1.37
N VAL A 246 -5.36 17.97 -2.69
CA VAL A 246 -5.38 19.03 -3.70
C VAL A 246 -6.33 18.63 -4.84
N PRO A 247 -7.61 19.07 -4.81
CA PRO A 247 -8.64 18.64 -5.76
C PRO A 247 -8.28 18.82 -7.23
N LYS A 248 -7.49 19.84 -7.56
CA LYS A 248 -7.02 20.14 -8.92
C LYS A 248 -6.23 18.98 -9.55
N PHE A 249 -5.56 18.16 -8.74
CA PHE A 249 -4.73 17.04 -9.21
C PHE A 249 -5.39 15.68 -9.01
N ALA A 250 -6.61 15.64 -8.47
CA ALA A 250 -7.38 14.42 -8.30
C ALA A 250 -8.04 13.99 -9.62
N THR A 251 -8.13 12.67 -9.82
CA THR A 251 -8.80 12.03 -10.96
C THR A 251 -10.12 11.40 -10.53
N VAL A 252 -10.96 11.02 -11.50
CA VAL A 252 -12.24 10.35 -11.23
C VAL A 252 -12.03 9.01 -10.49
N SER A 253 -10.91 8.32 -10.74
CA SER A 253 -10.56 7.08 -10.03
C SER A 253 -10.28 7.29 -8.54
N ASP A 254 -9.82 8.48 -8.15
CA ASP A 254 -9.53 8.81 -6.74
C ASP A 254 -10.81 9.02 -5.92
N LEU A 255 -11.97 9.12 -6.58
CA LEU A 255 -13.28 9.34 -5.94
C LEU A 255 -13.91 8.06 -5.41
N GLY A 256 -13.44 6.89 -5.83
CA GLY A 256 -14.03 5.60 -5.46
C GLY A 256 -14.17 5.39 -3.94
N PRO A 257 -13.08 5.50 -3.16
CA PRO A 257 -13.13 5.38 -1.69
C PRO A 257 -14.05 6.41 -1.05
N ILE A 258 -13.96 7.69 -1.45
CA ILE A 258 -14.78 8.77 -0.89
C ILE A 258 -16.27 8.54 -1.13
N LYS A 259 -16.63 8.04 -2.31
CA LYS A 259 -18.02 7.67 -2.62
C LYS A 259 -18.52 6.52 -1.75
N LEU A 260 -17.66 5.56 -1.45
CA LEU A 260 -18.00 4.44 -0.58
C LEU A 260 -18.23 4.92 0.86
N ASP A 261 -17.31 5.74 1.39
CA ASP A 261 -17.42 6.34 2.73
C ASP A 261 -18.68 7.22 2.85
N ALA A 262 -18.99 7.99 1.80
CA ALA A 262 -20.19 8.83 1.76
C ALA A 262 -21.49 8.01 1.79
N LEU A 263 -21.52 6.87 1.08
CA LEU A 263 -22.65 5.94 1.11
C LEU A 263 -22.79 5.25 2.46
N GLU A 264 -21.67 4.87 3.08
CA GLU A 264 -21.66 4.23 4.40
C GLU A 264 -22.14 5.21 5.47
N ALA A 265 -21.66 6.46 5.47
CA ALA A 265 -22.15 7.52 6.34
C ALA A 265 -23.66 7.76 6.16
N GLU A 266 -24.13 7.84 4.90
CA GLU A 266 -25.57 8.00 4.61
C GLU A 266 -26.40 6.82 5.15
N THR A 267 -25.86 5.59 5.05
CA THR A 267 -26.51 4.36 5.51
C THR A 267 -26.56 4.28 7.03
N ASN A 268 -25.51 4.74 7.70
CA ASN A 268 -25.40 4.78 9.16
C ASN A 268 -26.20 5.94 9.79
N GLY A 269 -26.82 6.80 8.96
CA GLY A 269 -27.62 7.93 9.41
C GLY A 269 -26.81 9.20 9.72
N ASP A 270 -25.49 9.19 9.45
CA ASP A 270 -24.62 10.35 9.58
C ASP A 270 -24.73 11.24 8.32
N LEU A 271 -25.85 11.95 8.24
CA LEU A 271 -26.21 12.76 7.07
C LEU A 271 -25.27 13.95 6.87
N GLU A 272 -24.66 14.47 7.94
CA GLU A 272 -23.75 15.61 7.85
C GLU A 272 -22.43 15.19 7.19
N THR A 273 -21.82 14.10 7.66
CA THR A 273 -20.60 13.54 7.06
C THR A 273 -20.85 13.07 5.63
N ALA A 274 -21.98 12.42 5.37
CA ALA A 274 -22.34 11.99 4.01
C ALA A 274 -22.41 13.19 3.04
N GLU A 275 -23.08 14.28 3.42
CA GLU A 275 -23.21 15.47 2.59
C GLU A 275 -21.84 16.09 2.28
N GLN A 276 -20.97 16.19 3.28
CA GLN A 276 -19.62 16.74 3.13
C GLN A 276 -18.77 15.92 2.15
N LEU A 277 -18.80 14.58 2.27
CA LEU A 277 -18.07 13.69 1.36
C LEU A 277 -18.60 13.80 -0.08
N TRP A 278 -19.91 13.91 -0.28
CA TRP A 278 -20.49 14.13 -1.62
C TRP A 278 -20.11 15.48 -2.22
N TRP A 279 -20.03 16.55 -1.43
CA TRP A 279 -19.53 17.83 -1.92
C TRP A 279 -18.06 17.79 -2.35
N ARG A 280 -17.23 16.93 -1.73
CA ARG A 280 -15.84 16.69 -2.18
C ARG A 280 -15.79 15.95 -3.52
N VAL A 281 -16.70 14.99 -3.72
CA VAL A 281 -16.85 14.34 -5.03
C VAL A 281 -17.20 15.37 -6.10
N ILE A 282 -18.10 16.31 -5.82
CA ILE A 282 -18.45 17.40 -6.75
C ILE A 282 -17.29 18.36 -6.98
N ALA A 283 -16.47 18.64 -5.96
CA ALA A 283 -15.32 19.53 -6.10
C ALA A 283 -14.29 19.01 -7.13
N VAL A 284 -14.15 17.69 -7.27
CA VAL A 284 -13.29 17.06 -8.28
C VAL A 284 -14.05 16.76 -9.58
N SER A 285 -15.29 16.29 -9.47
CA SER A 285 -16.14 15.94 -10.61
C SER A 285 -17.48 16.68 -10.52
N PRO A 286 -17.56 17.93 -11.02
CA PRO A 286 -18.77 18.75 -10.92
C PRO A 286 -19.99 18.17 -11.64
N ILE A 287 -19.80 17.20 -12.54
CA ILE A 287 -20.85 16.53 -13.31
C ILE A 287 -21.23 15.16 -12.73
N ASP A 288 -20.73 14.80 -11.55
CA ASP A 288 -20.95 13.48 -10.96
C ASP A 288 -22.44 13.27 -10.57
N ALA A 289 -23.16 12.51 -11.41
CA ALA A 289 -24.59 12.29 -11.24
C ALA A 289 -24.96 11.63 -9.90
N GLN A 290 -24.09 10.75 -9.39
CA GLN A 290 -24.31 10.06 -8.12
C GLN A 290 -24.24 11.04 -6.95
N ALA A 291 -23.26 11.93 -6.96
CA ALA A 291 -23.09 12.96 -5.93
C ALA A 291 -24.24 13.97 -5.92
N HIS A 292 -24.66 14.46 -7.10
CA HIS A 292 -25.82 15.36 -7.22
C HIS A 292 -27.11 14.73 -6.69
N GLU A 293 -27.35 13.45 -7.01
CA GLU A 293 -28.54 12.75 -6.54
C GLU A 293 -28.46 12.48 -5.03
N ALA A 294 -27.28 12.14 -4.51
CA ALA A 294 -27.08 11.92 -3.08
C ALA A 294 -27.32 13.18 -2.26
N ILE A 295 -26.81 14.34 -2.69
CA ILE A 295 -27.06 15.61 -2.01
C ILE A 295 -28.56 15.92 -1.97
N LYS A 296 -29.27 15.77 -3.09
CA LYS A 296 -30.74 15.94 -3.11
C LYS A 296 -31.44 15.03 -2.11
N ARG A 297 -31.07 13.73 -2.07
CA ARG A 297 -31.62 12.77 -1.11
C ARG A 297 -31.35 13.19 0.33
N ILE A 298 -30.11 13.57 0.64
CA ILE A 298 -29.69 13.98 1.97
C ILE A 298 -30.45 15.24 2.41
N THR A 299 -30.58 16.24 1.54
CA THR A 299 -31.36 17.46 1.82
C THR A 299 -32.81 17.13 2.16
N VAL A 300 -33.45 16.18 1.45
CA VAL A 300 -34.81 15.71 1.74
C VAL A 300 -34.87 14.98 3.09
N LYS A 301 -33.90 14.11 3.39
CA LYS A 301 -33.82 13.39 4.68
C LYS A 301 -33.61 14.35 5.87
N GLN A 302 -32.80 15.40 5.71
CA GLN A 302 -32.57 16.42 6.73
C GLN A 302 -33.78 17.33 6.97
N SER A 303 -34.68 17.46 5.98
CA SER A 303 -35.90 18.29 6.07
C SER A 303 -37.16 17.51 6.45
N ALA A 304 -37.08 16.20 6.64
CA ALA A 304 -38.18 15.38 7.15
C ALA A 304 -38.36 15.57 8.67
N PRO A 305 -39.59 15.75 9.19
CA PRO A 305 -39.83 15.86 10.63
C PRO A 305 -39.43 14.55 11.34
N ALA A 306 -38.67 14.67 12.43
CA ALA A 306 -38.20 13.54 13.23
C ALA A 306 -39.37 12.64 13.63
N ALA A 307 -39.38 11.40 13.15
CA ALA A 307 -40.33 10.40 13.59
C ALA A 307 -40.09 10.10 15.08
N SER A 308 -41.13 10.30 15.90
CA SER A 308 -41.13 10.02 17.33
C SER A 308 -40.79 8.55 17.59
N VAL A 309 -39.63 8.30 18.19
CA VAL A 309 -39.26 6.99 18.73
C VAL A 309 -40.12 6.71 19.97
N PRO A 310 -40.78 5.54 20.10
CA PRO A 310 -41.48 5.18 21.34
C PRO A 310 -40.47 5.00 22.48
N PRO A 311 -40.82 5.36 23.73
CA PRO A 311 -39.87 5.30 24.84
C PRO A 311 -39.42 3.86 25.12
N THR A 312 -38.13 3.63 24.98
CA THR A 312 -37.42 2.47 25.51
C THR A 312 -37.52 2.48 27.03
N VAL A 313 -38.08 1.42 27.60
CA VAL A 313 -38.13 1.20 29.05
C VAL A 313 -36.70 1.06 29.56
N HIS A 314 -36.26 2.02 30.37
CA HIS A 314 -35.05 1.91 31.18
C HIS A 314 -35.31 0.95 32.35
N GLU A 315 -34.78 -0.27 32.31
CA GLU A 315 -34.50 -1.02 33.53
C GLU A 315 -33.16 -0.55 34.12
N GLN A 316 -33.24 0.17 35.23
CA GLN A 316 -32.11 0.45 36.11
C GLN A 316 -31.85 -0.78 37.01
N PRO A 317 -30.59 -1.24 37.19
CA PRO A 317 -30.29 -2.20 38.23
C PRO A 317 -30.20 -1.49 39.58
N THR A 318 -31.16 -1.77 40.46
CA THR A 318 -31.10 -1.36 41.87
C THR A 318 -30.11 -2.22 42.65
N ALA A 319 -29.27 -1.57 43.44
CA ALA A 319 -28.42 -2.20 44.44
C ALA A 319 -29.25 -2.82 45.57
N ARG A 320 -29.16 -4.13 45.73
CA ARG A 320 -29.24 -4.90 46.99
C ARG A 320 -29.18 -6.39 46.65
N ASP A 321 -28.05 -7.02 46.98
CA ASP A 321 -28.05 -8.19 47.87
C ASP A 321 -26.62 -8.68 48.11
N LEU A 322 -26.12 -8.33 49.30
CA LEU A 322 -24.99 -8.95 49.95
C LEU A 322 -25.44 -10.30 50.52
N ALA A 323 -24.97 -11.41 49.96
CA ALA A 323 -25.02 -12.70 50.63
C ALA A 323 -23.85 -13.62 50.21
N VAL A 324 -22.81 -13.59 51.04
CA VAL A 324 -22.01 -14.72 51.55
C VAL A 324 -21.87 -15.98 50.66
N ALA A 325 -20.66 -16.20 50.14
CA ALA A 325 -20.20 -17.49 49.64
C ALA A 325 -19.11 -18.09 50.56
N PRO A 326 -19.18 -19.38 50.95
CA PRO A 326 -18.23 -19.98 51.88
C PRO A 326 -16.96 -20.51 51.17
N ARG A 327 -15.83 -20.36 51.86
CA ARG A 327 -14.53 -20.95 51.52
C ARG A 327 -14.56 -22.49 51.57
N ARG A 328 -14.09 -23.16 50.50
CA ARG A 328 -13.53 -24.54 50.54
C ARG A 328 -12.38 -24.63 49.52
N ARG A 329 -11.13 -24.67 50.01
CA ARG A 329 -10.24 -25.83 50.24
C ARG A 329 -9.56 -26.37 48.97
N LEU A 330 -8.23 -26.23 48.97
CA LEU A 330 -7.30 -26.86 48.03
C LEU A 330 -7.44 -28.39 48.04
N GLY A 331 -7.46 -28.97 46.84
CA GLY A 331 -7.31 -30.40 46.58
C GLY A 331 -6.30 -30.63 45.45
N ARG A 332 -5.43 -31.62 45.67
CA ARG A 332 -4.23 -32.04 44.90
C ARG A 332 -4.50 -32.55 43.46
N PRO A 333 -3.44 -32.72 42.63
CA PRO A 333 -3.56 -32.88 41.18
C PRO A 333 -3.88 -34.32 40.75
N ILE A 334 -4.61 -34.45 39.64
CA ILE A 334 -4.92 -35.71 38.97
C ILE A 334 -3.82 -35.99 37.93
N ARG A 335 -3.22 -37.18 38.00
CA ARG A 335 -2.34 -37.76 36.98
C ARG A 335 -3.15 -38.23 35.78
N LEU A 336 -2.75 -37.86 34.56
CA LEU A 336 -3.23 -38.48 33.32
C LEU A 336 -2.06 -39.10 32.54
N SER A 337 -2.29 -40.31 32.06
CA SER A 337 -1.35 -41.22 31.41
C SER A 337 -1.11 -40.91 29.93
N ARG A 338 0.09 -41.27 29.49
CA ARG A 338 0.68 -41.20 28.14
C ARG A 338 -0.13 -41.90 27.02
N ARG A 339 0.11 -41.41 25.79
CA ARG A 339 -0.10 -41.95 24.41
C ARG A 339 -1.40 -41.50 23.73
N GLN A 340 -1.44 -40.85 22.56
CA GLN A 340 -0.50 -40.73 21.43
C GLN A 340 -0.51 -39.31 20.84
N THR A 341 0.67 -38.78 20.52
CA THR A 341 0.90 -37.57 19.71
C THR A 341 2.02 -37.90 18.73
N LEU A 342 1.82 -37.57 17.44
CA LEU A 342 2.87 -37.47 16.41
C LEU A 342 2.32 -36.45 15.38
N GLY A 343 2.98 -35.37 14.99
CA GLY A 343 4.22 -34.78 15.45
C GLY A 343 4.40 -33.40 14.78
N ILE A 344 4.68 -32.37 15.57
CA ILE A 344 5.37 -31.14 15.15
C ILE A 344 6.61 -31.09 16.03
N ALA A 345 7.79 -31.24 15.45
CA ALA A 345 9.05 -31.14 16.16
C ALA A 345 9.54 -29.68 16.10
N VAL A 346 9.60 -29.05 17.28
CA VAL A 346 10.29 -27.78 17.52
C VAL A 346 11.72 -28.09 17.95
N LEU A 347 12.71 -27.46 17.30
CA LEU A 347 14.08 -27.38 17.79
C LEU A 347 14.13 -26.42 18.99
N ALA A 348 14.54 -26.93 20.14
CA ALA A 348 14.90 -26.13 21.30
C ALA A 348 16.40 -26.29 21.59
N GLY A 349 17.08 -25.16 21.75
CA GLY A 349 18.43 -25.10 22.30
C GLY A 349 18.80 -23.67 22.70
N GLY A 350 18.71 -23.37 24.00
CA GLY A 350 19.59 -22.39 24.67
C GLY A 350 19.02 -20.99 24.95
N GLY A 351 18.32 -20.88 26.09
CA GLY A 351 18.18 -19.72 26.98
C GLY A 351 18.53 -18.29 26.54
N THR A 352 17.52 -17.43 26.52
CA THR A 352 17.39 -16.24 27.38
C THR A 352 15.95 -15.73 27.24
N GLY A 353 15.33 -15.37 28.36
CA GLY A 353 13.90 -15.08 28.42
C GLY A 353 13.53 -13.81 27.65
N VAL A 354 12.75 -13.97 26.58
CA VAL A 354 11.83 -12.95 26.07
C VAL A 354 10.47 -13.63 25.98
N ALA A 355 9.52 -13.19 26.80
CA ALA A 355 8.14 -13.61 26.68
C ALA A 355 7.57 -12.99 25.39
N LEU A 356 7.61 -13.74 24.29
CA LEU A 356 6.84 -13.40 23.09
C LEU A 356 5.36 -13.56 23.45
N ALA A 357 4.63 -12.45 23.41
CA ALA A 357 3.18 -12.44 23.50
C ALA A 357 2.62 -13.28 22.35
N VAL A 358 2.20 -14.52 22.67
CA VAL A 358 1.50 -15.40 21.72
C VAL A 358 0.14 -14.73 21.46
N PRO A 359 -0.18 -14.32 20.22
CA PRO A 359 -1.53 -13.87 19.89
C PRO A 359 -2.49 -15.02 20.21
N SER A 360 -3.59 -14.71 20.90
CA SER A 360 -4.59 -15.69 21.33
C SER A 360 -4.92 -16.70 20.21
N ILE A 361 -4.78 -17.99 20.53
CA ILE A 361 -5.06 -19.18 19.70
C ILE A 361 -6.43 -19.12 18.96
N ARG A 362 -7.34 -18.24 19.34
CA ARG A 362 -8.65 -18.03 18.70
C ARG A 362 -8.60 -17.59 17.23
N LYS A 363 -7.57 -16.89 16.75
CA LYS A 363 -7.51 -16.43 15.35
C LYS A 363 -7.19 -17.55 14.34
N PHE A 364 -6.59 -18.65 14.79
CA PHE A 364 -6.19 -19.77 13.94
C PHE A 364 -7.36 -20.61 13.39
N LEU A 365 -8.59 -20.44 13.92
CA LEU A 365 -9.70 -21.38 13.68
C LEU A 365 -10.94 -20.75 13.03
N THR A 366 -10.97 -19.45 12.76
CA THR A 366 -12.13 -18.81 12.13
C THR A 366 -11.90 -18.65 10.62
N LYS A 367 -12.73 -19.35 9.84
CA LYS A 367 -12.82 -19.12 8.39
C LYS A 367 -13.25 -17.67 8.16
N PRO A 368 -12.57 -16.91 7.27
CA PRO A 368 -12.95 -15.54 6.97
C PRO A 368 -14.31 -15.54 6.26
N PRO A 369 -15.10 -14.46 6.44
CA PRO A 369 -16.37 -14.32 5.73
C PRO A 369 -16.11 -14.21 4.23
N LEU A 370 -16.68 -15.12 3.44
CA LEU A 370 -16.57 -15.10 1.99
C LEU A 370 -17.64 -14.16 1.41
N ARG A 371 -17.22 -13.31 0.48
CA ARG A 371 -18.07 -12.44 -0.34
C ARG A 371 -18.12 -13.00 -1.76
N LYS A 372 -19.28 -12.88 -2.41
CA LYS A 372 -19.41 -13.23 -3.82
C LYS A 372 -18.98 -12.05 -4.67
N ILE A 373 -17.98 -12.25 -5.53
CA ILE A 373 -17.56 -11.29 -6.55
C ILE A 373 -18.13 -11.71 -7.90
N ASN A 374 -18.56 -10.75 -8.71
CA ASN A 374 -19.03 -10.97 -10.07
C ASN A 374 -18.13 -10.20 -11.03
N PHE A 375 -17.81 -10.80 -12.16
CA PHE A 375 -16.90 -10.22 -13.16
C PHE A 375 -17.21 -10.79 -14.54
N ASP A 376 -16.76 -10.06 -15.56
CA ASP A 376 -16.92 -10.45 -16.96
C ASP A 376 -15.61 -11.03 -17.49
N VAL A 377 -15.70 -12.12 -18.23
CA VAL A 377 -14.55 -12.80 -18.87
C VAL A 377 -14.68 -12.63 -20.37
N THR A 378 -13.60 -12.18 -21.01
CA THR A 378 -13.52 -12.03 -22.47
C THR A 378 -12.62 -13.11 -23.05
N SER A 379 -13.11 -13.87 -24.03
CA SER A 379 -12.31 -14.84 -24.79
C SER A 379 -12.05 -14.36 -26.21
N VAL A 380 -11.07 -14.97 -26.88
CA VAL A 380 -10.74 -14.73 -28.29
C VAL A 380 -10.69 -16.03 -29.08
N ASP A 381 -10.96 -15.96 -30.38
CA ASP A 381 -10.74 -17.07 -31.31
C ASP A 381 -9.26 -17.19 -31.73
N GLU A 382 -8.95 -18.11 -32.64
CA GLU A 382 -7.58 -18.36 -33.14
C GLU A 382 -6.92 -17.14 -33.80
N LYS A 383 -7.73 -16.17 -34.26
CA LYS A 383 -7.29 -14.93 -34.93
C LYS A 383 -7.29 -13.73 -33.98
N GLY A 384 -7.55 -13.94 -32.69
CA GLY A 384 -7.60 -12.87 -31.68
C GLY A 384 -8.89 -12.06 -31.72
N VAL A 385 -9.94 -12.51 -32.42
CA VAL A 385 -11.23 -11.81 -32.48
C VAL A 385 -11.99 -12.08 -31.18
N ARG A 386 -12.38 -11.00 -30.48
CA ARG A 386 -13.07 -11.08 -29.20
C ARG A 386 -14.47 -11.66 -29.33
N SER A 387 -14.79 -12.57 -28.44
CA SER A 387 -16.16 -13.03 -28.19
C SER A 387 -16.89 -12.07 -27.23
N PRO A 388 -18.24 -12.05 -27.22
CA PRO A 388 -19.00 -11.31 -26.23
C PRO A 388 -18.60 -11.71 -24.79
N PRO A 389 -18.48 -10.76 -23.85
CA PRO A 389 -18.11 -11.09 -22.47
C PRO A 389 -19.14 -11.99 -21.80
N GLU A 390 -18.66 -13.00 -21.09
CA GLU A 390 -19.47 -13.92 -20.29
C GLU A 390 -19.37 -13.57 -18.80
N LYS A 391 -20.49 -13.69 -18.08
CA LYS A 391 -20.55 -13.37 -16.64
C LYS A 391 -20.15 -14.56 -15.80
N TYR A 392 -19.19 -14.36 -14.90
CA TYR A 392 -18.75 -15.35 -13.93
C TYR A 392 -18.83 -14.78 -12.51
N SER A 393 -18.72 -15.67 -11.54
CA SER A 393 -18.67 -15.28 -10.14
C SER A 393 -17.77 -16.21 -9.35
N ALA A 394 -17.07 -15.67 -8.36
CA ALA A 394 -16.24 -16.43 -7.44
C ALA A 394 -16.52 -16.03 -6.00
N ALA A 395 -16.18 -16.91 -5.06
CA ALA A 395 -16.14 -16.54 -3.64
C ALA A 395 -14.74 -16.00 -3.31
N ALA A 396 -14.66 -14.90 -2.58
CA ALA A 396 -13.39 -14.29 -2.19
C ALA A 396 -13.47 -13.74 -0.76
N PHE A 397 -12.33 -13.57 -0.12
CA PHE A 397 -12.23 -12.77 1.10
C PHE A 397 -11.09 -11.76 1.00
N THR A 398 -11.12 -10.76 1.86
CA THR A 398 -10.09 -9.74 1.96
C THR A 398 -9.26 -10.02 3.21
N GLU A 399 -7.96 -10.23 3.06
CA GLU A 399 -7.04 -10.28 4.18
C GLU A 399 -6.55 -8.87 4.49
N ALA A 400 -6.87 -8.41 5.70
CA ALA A 400 -6.53 -7.07 6.14
C ALA A 400 -5.03 -6.98 6.47
N LEU A 401 -4.32 -6.08 5.77
CA LEU A 401 -2.91 -5.79 6.04
C LEU A 401 -2.71 -4.57 6.95
N GLY A 402 -3.79 -3.85 7.29
CA GLY A 402 -3.72 -2.63 8.10
C GLY A 402 -3.40 -1.35 7.29
N SER A 403 -3.59 -1.40 5.97
CA SER A 403 -3.51 -0.28 5.00
C SER A 403 -4.52 -0.52 3.86
N SER A 404 -4.77 0.42 2.94
CA SER A 404 -5.75 0.20 1.84
C SER A 404 -5.35 -0.86 0.80
N SER A 405 -4.17 -1.47 0.94
CA SER A 405 -3.64 -2.46 0.01
C SER A 405 -3.90 -3.88 0.49
N ASP A 406 -5.13 -4.18 0.91
CA ASP A 406 -5.48 -5.51 1.39
C ASP A 406 -5.33 -6.59 0.30
N LEU A 407 -5.06 -7.83 0.73
CA LEU A 407 -4.94 -8.96 -0.20
C LEU A 407 -6.33 -9.53 -0.50
N GLN A 408 -6.73 -9.47 -1.77
CA GLN A 408 -7.93 -10.15 -2.25
C GLN A 408 -7.61 -11.62 -2.53
N MET A 409 -8.23 -12.52 -1.77
CA MET A 409 -8.00 -13.96 -1.81
C MET A 409 -9.22 -14.66 -2.40
N VAL A 410 -9.06 -15.27 -3.58
CA VAL A 410 -10.13 -15.94 -4.32
C VAL A 410 -10.14 -17.42 -3.98
N SER A 411 -11.34 -17.95 -3.72
CA SER A 411 -11.57 -19.37 -3.46
C SER A 411 -11.55 -20.17 -4.75
N ILE A 412 -10.64 -21.13 -4.81
CA ILE A 412 -10.49 -22.06 -5.93
C ILE A 412 -11.17 -23.39 -5.55
N PRO A 413 -12.15 -23.87 -6.34
CA PRO A 413 -12.86 -25.09 -6.03
C PRO A 413 -11.96 -26.33 -6.21
N PRO A 414 -12.20 -27.40 -5.43
CA PRO A 414 -11.48 -28.65 -5.65
C PRO A 414 -11.84 -29.21 -7.03
N GLY A 415 -10.90 -29.90 -7.66
CA GLY A 415 -11.13 -30.43 -9.00
C GLY A 415 -9.95 -31.19 -9.55
N SER A 416 -10.12 -31.76 -10.74
CA SER A 416 -9.05 -32.41 -11.48
C SER A 416 -8.88 -31.75 -12.83
N PHE A 417 -7.64 -31.62 -13.28
CA PHE A 417 -7.33 -31.11 -14.61
C PHE A 417 -6.15 -31.87 -15.23
N THR A 418 -5.98 -31.71 -16.55
CA THR A 418 -4.82 -32.21 -17.26
C THR A 418 -3.73 -31.15 -17.21
N MET A 419 -2.64 -31.43 -16.49
CA MET A 419 -1.48 -30.55 -16.36
C MET A 419 -0.49 -30.80 -17.49
N GLY A 420 0.11 -29.72 -18.01
CA GLY A 420 0.99 -29.72 -19.17
C GLY A 420 0.27 -29.53 -20.51
N SER A 421 1.04 -29.47 -21.59
CA SER A 421 0.53 -29.18 -22.94
C SER A 421 0.52 -30.42 -23.85
N PRO A 422 -0.47 -30.53 -24.76
CA PRO A 422 -0.52 -31.62 -25.73
C PRO A 422 0.64 -31.51 -26.72
N ALA A 423 1.06 -32.64 -27.29
CA ALA A 423 2.27 -32.73 -28.11
C ALA A 423 2.25 -31.85 -29.37
N ASP A 424 1.07 -31.48 -29.85
CA ASP A 424 0.80 -30.65 -31.02
C ASP A 424 0.47 -29.19 -30.67
N GLU A 425 0.52 -28.78 -29.39
CA GLU A 425 0.35 -27.37 -29.01
C GLU A 425 1.49 -26.53 -29.62
N PRO A 426 1.17 -25.45 -30.36
CA PRO A 426 2.18 -24.58 -30.93
C PRO A 426 3.15 -24.06 -29.87
N GLU A 427 4.45 -24.06 -30.18
CA GLU A 427 5.52 -23.48 -29.36
C GLU A 427 5.66 -24.13 -27.97
N ARG A 428 5.18 -25.38 -27.84
CA ARG A 428 5.37 -26.25 -26.68
C ARG A 428 6.86 -26.53 -26.41
N GLN A 429 7.25 -26.47 -25.15
CA GLN A 429 8.56 -26.92 -24.65
C GLN A 429 8.57 -28.41 -24.25
N PRO A 430 9.72 -29.09 -24.34
CA PRO A 430 9.83 -30.51 -23.97
C PRO A 430 9.45 -30.80 -22.51
N ASN A 431 9.76 -29.87 -21.59
CA ASN A 431 9.55 -29.99 -20.15
C ASN A 431 8.07 -29.85 -19.69
N GLU A 432 7.15 -29.57 -20.62
CA GLU A 432 5.70 -29.41 -20.36
C GLU A 432 4.92 -30.73 -20.41
N GLY A 433 5.60 -31.87 -20.51
CA GLY A 433 4.98 -33.19 -20.57
C GLY A 433 5.70 -34.24 -19.73
N PRO A 434 5.22 -35.50 -19.76
CA PRO A 434 3.96 -35.92 -20.37
C PRO A 434 2.76 -35.28 -19.67
N GLN A 435 1.67 -35.06 -20.41
CA GLN A 435 0.43 -34.63 -19.80
C GLN A 435 -0.05 -35.67 -18.78
N HIS A 436 -0.50 -35.19 -17.63
CA HIS A 436 -0.98 -36.06 -16.57
C HIS A 436 -2.15 -35.42 -15.83
N ARG A 437 -2.94 -36.25 -15.15
CA ARG A 437 -4.08 -35.80 -14.36
C ARG A 437 -3.61 -35.42 -12.96
N ALA A 438 -3.84 -34.17 -12.57
CA ALA A 438 -3.64 -33.67 -11.21
C ALA A 438 -5.01 -33.43 -10.56
N THR A 439 -5.12 -33.68 -9.25
CA THR A 439 -6.35 -33.48 -8.47
C THR A 439 -6.05 -32.62 -7.24
N LEU A 440 -6.76 -31.50 -7.10
CA LEU A 440 -6.49 -30.48 -6.11
C LEU A 440 -7.66 -30.38 -5.11
N ALA A 441 -7.31 -30.19 -3.84
CA ALA A 441 -8.25 -29.73 -2.83
C ALA A 441 -8.63 -28.25 -3.08
N SER A 442 -9.64 -27.75 -2.38
CA SER A 442 -9.93 -26.31 -2.39
C SER A 442 -8.84 -25.52 -1.69
N PHE A 443 -8.48 -24.38 -2.23
CA PHE A 443 -7.53 -23.44 -1.63
C PHE A 443 -7.92 -22.00 -1.95
N PHE A 444 -7.22 -21.05 -1.36
CA PHE A 444 -7.34 -19.64 -1.72
C PHE A 444 -6.06 -19.17 -2.38
N ILE A 445 -6.18 -18.34 -3.41
CA ILE A 445 -5.04 -17.73 -4.10
C ILE A 445 -5.27 -16.23 -4.25
N GLY A 446 -4.20 -15.45 -4.21
CA GLY A 446 -4.25 -14.02 -4.51
C GLY A 446 -4.88 -13.78 -5.87
N ALA A 447 -5.87 -12.87 -5.93
CA ALA A 447 -6.54 -12.47 -7.16
C ALA A 447 -5.54 -11.95 -8.21
N SER A 448 -4.45 -11.35 -7.74
CA SER A 448 -3.36 -10.77 -8.53
C SER A 448 -2.00 -11.14 -7.93
N PRO A 449 -0.88 -10.87 -8.65
CA PRO A 449 0.43 -10.81 -8.03
C PRO A 449 0.45 -9.82 -6.85
N VAL A 450 1.35 -10.08 -5.90
CA VAL A 450 1.58 -9.18 -4.76
C VAL A 450 2.06 -7.83 -5.28
N THR A 451 1.46 -6.73 -4.83
CA THR A 451 1.86 -5.37 -5.24
C THR A 451 3.02 -4.85 -4.39
N GLN A 452 3.68 -3.79 -4.87
CA GLN A 452 4.72 -3.09 -4.11
C GLN A 452 4.16 -2.53 -2.79
N ALA A 453 2.93 -2.04 -2.78
CA ALA A 453 2.26 -1.59 -1.56
C ALA A 453 1.99 -2.73 -0.57
N GLN A 454 1.52 -3.89 -1.04
CA GLN A 454 1.32 -5.09 -0.21
C GLN A 454 2.64 -5.61 0.37
N TRP A 455 3.68 -5.65 -0.47
CA TRP A 455 5.05 -5.98 -0.06
C TRP A 455 5.52 -5.10 1.09
N SER A 456 5.48 -3.78 0.87
CA SER A 456 5.89 -2.77 1.85
C SER A 456 5.07 -2.87 3.13
N ALA A 457 3.75 -3.06 3.05
CA ALA A 457 2.88 -3.18 4.23
C ALA A 457 3.27 -4.35 5.14
N VAL A 458 3.56 -5.53 4.58
CA VAL A 458 4.00 -6.69 5.35
C VAL A 458 5.40 -6.47 5.92
N VAL A 459 6.33 -5.93 5.11
CA VAL A 459 7.71 -5.64 5.56
C VAL A 459 7.71 -4.61 6.69
N SER A 460 6.89 -3.56 6.60
CA SER A 460 6.76 -2.52 7.63
C SER A 460 6.08 -3.02 8.89
N THR A 461 5.01 -3.82 8.75
CA THR A 461 4.28 -4.38 9.91
C THR A 461 5.11 -5.41 10.66
N HIS A 462 5.95 -6.16 9.95
CA HIS A 462 6.88 -7.11 10.55
C HIS A 462 8.33 -6.80 10.13
N PRO A 463 8.97 -5.77 10.71
CA PRO A 463 10.28 -5.28 10.27
C PRO A 463 11.42 -6.26 10.54
N ASN A 464 11.29 -7.07 11.59
CA ASN A 464 12.29 -8.06 11.96
C ASN A 464 12.27 -9.24 10.99
N ARG A 465 13.47 -9.71 10.60
CA ARG A 465 13.62 -10.95 9.83
C ARG A 465 13.12 -12.17 10.61
N ILE A 466 12.47 -13.09 9.89
CA ILE A 466 12.22 -14.45 10.36
C ILE A 466 13.38 -15.34 9.93
N GLN A 467 13.67 -15.38 8.63
CA GLN A 467 14.83 -16.06 8.05
C GLN A 467 15.83 -15.08 7.43
N ARG A 468 15.34 -14.00 6.83
CA ARG A 468 16.17 -13.03 6.09
C ARG A 468 15.60 -11.62 6.10
N ASP A 469 16.49 -10.65 5.90
CA ASP A 469 16.11 -9.25 5.76
C ASP A 469 15.44 -9.00 4.40
N LEU A 470 14.47 -8.10 4.37
CA LEU A 470 13.75 -7.70 3.16
C LEU A 470 13.95 -6.20 2.94
N ASP A 471 14.32 -5.84 1.72
CA ASP A 471 14.22 -4.46 1.26
C ASP A 471 12.73 -4.12 1.09
N PRO A 472 12.21 -3.03 1.70
CA PRO A 472 10.82 -2.62 1.52
C PRO A 472 10.51 -2.11 0.09
N ALA A 473 11.52 -1.81 -0.72
CA ALA A 473 11.38 -1.22 -2.05
C ALA A 473 12.29 -1.93 -3.09
N PRO A 474 12.16 -3.25 -3.29
CA PRO A 474 13.12 -4.03 -4.09
C PRO A 474 12.95 -3.84 -5.61
N SER A 475 11.85 -3.23 -6.03
CA SER A 475 11.40 -3.22 -7.42
C SER A 475 12.15 -2.23 -8.31
N PHE A 476 12.39 -2.64 -9.55
CA PHE A 476 12.99 -1.85 -10.60
C PHE A 476 12.01 -0.80 -11.15
N PHE A 477 10.76 -1.19 -11.42
CA PHE A 477 9.72 -0.24 -11.81
C PHE A 477 9.10 0.39 -10.56
N ASN A 478 8.98 1.71 -10.53
CA ASN A 478 8.43 2.41 -9.37
C ASN A 478 6.92 2.60 -9.54
N GLY A 479 6.13 2.04 -8.64
CA GLY A 479 4.69 2.27 -8.59
C GLY A 479 4.03 1.38 -7.55
N ILE A 480 3.42 1.98 -6.55
CA ILE A 480 2.85 1.27 -5.38
C ILE A 480 1.79 0.22 -5.76
N ASP A 481 1.04 0.48 -6.84
CA ASP A 481 0.01 -0.39 -7.39
C ASP A 481 0.57 -1.39 -8.41
N LEU A 482 1.87 -1.33 -8.74
CA LEU A 482 2.53 -2.31 -9.62
C LEU A 482 2.85 -3.59 -8.84
N PRO A 483 3.01 -4.73 -9.53
CA PRO A 483 3.53 -5.94 -8.89
C PRO A 483 4.90 -5.65 -8.26
N VAL A 484 5.15 -6.24 -7.09
CA VAL A 484 6.51 -6.32 -6.56
C VAL A 484 7.31 -7.25 -7.45
N GLU A 485 8.44 -6.77 -7.92
CA GLU A 485 9.37 -7.53 -8.75
C GLU A 485 10.83 -7.26 -8.35
N SER A 486 11.78 -7.90 -9.03
CA SER A 486 13.22 -7.89 -8.73
C SER A 486 13.57 -8.50 -7.37
N ILE A 487 12.77 -9.48 -6.95
CA ILE A 487 12.98 -10.26 -5.74
C ILE A 487 13.42 -11.69 -6.06
N SER A 488 14.13 -12.31 -5.12
CA SER A 488 14.45 -13.73 -5.16
C SER A 488 13.29 -14.58 -4.63
N TRP A 489 13.26 -15.86 -4.99
CA TRP A 489 12.31 -16.82 -4.43
C TRP A 489 12.39 -16.85 -2.89
N ASN A 490 13.61 -16.81 -2.37
CA ASN A 490 13.90 -16.71 -0.95
C ASN A 490 13.19 -15.48 -0.33
N GLN A 491 13.27 -14.31 -0.95
CA GLN A 491 12.59 -13.13 -0.43
C GLN A 491 11.05 -13.26 -0.47
N ALA A 492 10.49 -13.89 -1.51
CA ALA A 492 9.06 -14.18 -1.59
C ALA A 492 8.58 -15.17 -0.50
N GLU A 493 9.39 -16.18 -0.17
CA GLU A 493 9.13 -17.10 0.94
C GLU A 493 9.15 -16.37 2.30
N GLU A 494 10.14 -15.50 2.54
CA GLU A 494 10.22 -14.68 3.76
C GLU A 494 8.99 -13.77 3.90
N PHE A 495 8.51 -13.18 2.80
CA PHE A 495 7.26 -12.42 2.80
C PHE A 495 6.08 -13.30 3.26
N CYS A 496 5.94 -14.52 2.73
CA CYS A 496 4.88 -15.44 3.12
C CYS A 496 4.94 -15.78 4.62
N LEU A 497 6.14 -15.98 5.16
CA LEU A 497 6.34 -16.25 6.59
C LEU A 497 5.93 -15.06 7.45
N ARG A 498 6.30 -13.84 7.05
CA ARG A 498 5.90 -12.61 7.76
C ARG A 498 4.39 -12.40 7.69
N LEU A 499 3.79 -12.59 6.52
CA LEU A 499 2.34 -12.51 6.33
C LEU A 499 1.60 -13.54 7.20
N ALA A 500 2.11 -14.76 7.27
CA ALA A 500 1.56 -15.80 8.14
C ALA A 500 1.67 -15.43 9.63
N SER A 501 2.78 -14.84 10.05
CA SER A 501 3.00 -14.32 11.41
C SER A 501 2.00 -13.21 11.78
N ILE A 502 1.75 -12.28 10.85
CA ILE A 502 0.82 -11.14 11.04
C ILE A 502 -0.63 -11.63 11.12
N THR A 503 -1.03 -12.51 10.20
CA THR A 503 -2.44 -12.89 10.01
C THR A 503 -2.86 -14.09 10.87
N GLY A 504 -1.90 -14.94 11.25
CA GLY A 504 -2.15 -16.24 11.86
C GLY A 504 -2.66 -17.30 10.88
N ARG A 505 -2.58 -17.05 9.56
CA ARG A 505 -2.98 -18.00 8.51
C ARG A 505 -1.76 -18.58 7.77
N PRO A 506 -1.82 -19.83 7.29
CA PRO A 506 -0.68 -20.50 6.66
C PRO A 506 -0.47 -20.03 5.21
N TYR A 507 0.00 -18.80 5.02
CA TYR A 507 0.37 -18.26 3.71
C TYR A 507 1.66 -18.90 3.17
N ARG A 508 1.68 -19.17 1.86
CA ARG A 508 2.84 -19.71 1.13
C ARG A 508 2.77 -19.35 -0.36
N LEU A 509 3.81 -19.67 -1.11
CA LEU A 509 3.78 -19.69 -2.58
C LEU A 509 2.86 -20.83 -3.09
N PRO A 510 2.19 -20.67 -4.24
CA PRO A 510 1.43 -21.74 -4.88
C PRO A 510 2.35 -22.90 -5.26
N SER A 511 1.82 -24.12 -5.24
CA SER A 511 2.47 -25.19 -6.00
C SER A 511 2.33 -24.92 -7.50
N GLU A 512 3.18 -25.53 -8.31
CA GLU A 512 3.12 -25.44 -9.76
C GLU A 512 1.75 -25.94 -10.27
N ALA A 513 1.23 -27.03 -9.70
CA ALA A 513 -0.07 -27.57 -10.04
C ALA A 513 -1.23 -26.65 -9.63
N GLU A 514 -1.16 -26.01 -8.46
CA GLU A 514 -2.12 -25.00 -8.02
C GLU A 514 -2.14 -23.81 -8.97
N TRP A 515 -0.95 -23.33 -9.37
CA TRP A 515 -0.82 -22.21 -10.29
C TRP A 515 -1.41 -22.53 -11.66
N GLU A 516 -1.08 -23.67 -12.28
CA GLU A 516 -1.61 -24.01 -13.60
C GLU A 516 -3.11 -24.28 -13.59
N TYR A 517 -3.61 -24.97 -12.56
CA TYR A 517 -5.05 -25.18 -12.38
C TYR A 517 -5.80 -23.84 -12.29
N ALA A 518 -5.28 -22.93 -11.48
CA ALA A 518 -5.81 -21.59 -11.30
C ALA A 518 -5.73 -20.76 -12.60
N CYS A 519 -4.62 -20.87 -13.33
CA CYS A 519 -4.37 -20.18 -14.60
C CYS A 519 -5.39 -20.60 -15.65
N ARG A 520 -5.54 -21.91 -15.87
CA ARG A 520 -6.45 -22.50 -16.85
C ARG A 520 -7.92 -22.20 -16.56
N ALA A 521 -8.31 -22.15 -15.29
CA ALA A 521 -9.70 -21.92 -14.87
C ALA A 521 -10.73 -22.77 -15.64
N GLY A 522 -10.38 -24.04 -15.86
CA GLY A 522 -11.21 -25.03 -16.57
C GLY A 522 -11.04 -25.09 -18.09
N THR A 523 -10.19 -24.25 -18.71
CA THR A 523 -9.86 -24.38 -20.13
C THR A 523 -8.76 -25.42 -20.37
N ILE A 524 -8.73 -25.97 -21.58
CA ILE A 524 -7.65 -26.85 -22.08
C ILE A 524 -6.78 -26.16 -23.13
N THR A 525 -7.10 -24.91 -23.47
CA THR A 525 -6.39 -24.10 -24.45
C THR A 525 -5.07 -23.57 -23.87
N PRO A 526 -4.16 -23.06 -24.73
CA PRO A 526 -2.89 -22.46 -24.29
C PRO A 526 -3.10 -21.30 -23.31
N PHE A 527 -4.15 -20.49 -23.50
CA PHE A 527 -4.52 -19.40 -22.59
C PHE A 527 -5.91 -19.61 -22.02
N ALA A 528 -6.19 -19.06 -20.84
CA ALA A 528 -7.53 -19.03 -20.26
C ALA A 528 -8.55 -18.29 -21.13
N PHE A 529 -8.05 -17.44 -22.03
CA PHE A 529 -8.85 -16.64 -22.97
C PHE A 529 -9.12 -17.35 -24.31
N GLY A 530 -8.48 -18.49 -24.59
CA GLY A 530 -8.70 -19.23 -25.83
C GLY A 530 -7.40 -19.74 -26.48
N PRO A 531 -7.45 -20.09 -27.78
CA PRO A 531 -6.32 -20.61 -28.54
C PRO A 531 -5.20 -19.59 -28.80
N THR A 532 -5.45 -18.29 -28.59
CA THR A 532 -4.44 -17.22 -28.65
C THR A 532 -4.72 -16.15 -27.59
N ILE A 533 -3.91 -15.09 -27.55
CA ILE A 533 -4.04 -13.95 -26.64
C ILE A 533 -3.73 -12.64 -27.37
N THR A 534 -4.30 -11.53 -26.89
CA THR A 534 -4.02 -10.18 -27.40
C THR A 534 -3.48 -9.29 -26.28
N THR A 535 -2.79 -8.20 -26.65
CA THR A 535 -2.24 -7.24 -25.66
C THR A 535 -3.29 -6.39 -24.97
N GLU A 536 -4.57 -6.62 -25.26
CA GLU A 536 -5.71 -6.04 -24.56
C GLU A 536 -6.26 -6.98 -23.47
N LEU A 537 -5.78 -8.22 -23.41
CA LEU A 537 -6.14 -9.24 -22.41
C LEU A 537 -4.99 -9.54 -21.45
N ALA A 538 -3.76 -9.16 -21.79
CA ALA A 538 -2.61 -9.27 -20.90
C ALA A 538 -1.47 -8.32 -21.27
N ASN A 539 -0.52 -8.17 -20.34
CA ASN A 539 0.71 -7.40 -20.55
C ASN A 539 1.89 -8.32 -20.92
N TYR A 540 2.26 -8.33 -22.20
CA TYR A 540 3.40 -9.08 -22.72
C TYR A 540 4.02 -8.33 -23.91
N CYS A 541 5.08 -8.88 -24.51
CA CYS A 541 5.71 -8.32 -25.69
C CYS A 541 4.91 -8.58 -26.97
N GLY A 542 3.99 -7.67 -27.32
CA GLY A 542 3.16 -7.81 -28.52
C GLY A 542 3.89 -7.56 -29.86
N THR A 543 5.12 -7.06 -29.85
CA THR A 543 5.83 -6.64 -31.08
C THR A 543 7.10 -7.44 -31.39
N GLY A 544 7.57 -8.31 -30.48
CA GLY A 544 8.93 -8.86 -30.54
C GLY A 544 9.02 -10.39 -30.49
N GLY A 545 10.23 -10.92 -30.71
CA GLY A 545 10.60 -12.32 -30.51
C GLY A 545 10.61 -12.76 -29.03
N ALA A 546 11.48 -13.70 -28.68
CA ALA A 546 11.43 -14.47 -27.43
C ALA A 546 11.46 -13.63 -26.14
N VAL A 547 12.31 -12.59 -26.07
CA VAL A 547 12.38 -11.63 -24.94
C VAL A 547 12.77 -10.25 -25.46
N CYS A 548 12.07 -9.18 -25.07
CA CYS A 548 12.33 -7.81 -25.50
C CYS A 548 12.73 -6.84 -24.34
N GLY A 549 13.92 -6.21 -24.44
CA GLY A 549 14.50 -5.16 -23.54
C GLY A 549 15.45 -5.66 -22.42
N VAL A 550 16.29 -4.84 -21.74
CA VAL A 550 17.49 -4.07 -22.17
C VAL A 550 18.62 -4.21 -21.12
N SER A 551 19.89 -4.03 -21.51
CA SER A 551 20.92 -3.45 -20.63
C SER A 551 21.27 -1.99 -20.99
N ASP A 552 21.22 -1.56 -22.26
CA ASP A 552 21.86 -0.27 -22.63
C ASP A 552 21.12 0.56 -23.71
N GLY A 553 19.79 0.66 -23.66
CA GLY A 553 19.05 1.57 -24.54
C GLY A 553 19.03 1.18 -26.03
N LYS A 554 19.23 -0.10 -26.36
CA LYS A 554 18.94 -0.66 -27.69
C LYS A 554 17.85 -1.72 -27.59
N SER A 555 16.66 -1.37 -28.07
CA SER A 555 15.54 -2.27 -28.31
C SER A 555 15.96 -3.36 -29.30
N VAL A 556 16.07 -4.61 -28.85
CA VAL A 556 15.99 -5.76 -29.76
C VAL A 556 15.40 -6.93 -28.97
N ALA A 557 14.38 -7.56 -29.53
CA ALA A 557 13.99 -8.88 -29.06
C ALA A 557 15.14 -9.84 -29.35
N SER A 558 15.51 -10.69 -28.40
CA SER A 558 16.23 -11.90 -28.78
C SER A 558 15.24 -12.78 -29.51
N ASP A 559 15.53 -13.17 -30.76
CA ASP A 559 14.71 -14.15 -31.46
C ASP A 559 14.80 -15.52 -30.78
N THR A 560 15.74 -15.73 -29.86
CA THR A 560 15.95 -17.01 -29.17
C THR A 560 15.84 -16.88 -27.65
N TYR A 561 15.09 -17.78 -27.00
CA TYR A 561 15.04 -17.94 -25.54
C TYR A 561 15.10 -19.43 -25.20
N ALA A 562 15.92 -19.80 -24.23
CA ALA A 562 16.17 -21.20 -23.85
C ALA A 562 16.51 -22.13 -25.05
N GLY A 563 17.21 -21.60 -26.05
CA GLY A 563 17.59 -22.35 -27.27
C GLY A 563 16.48 -22.52 -28.31
N VAL A 564 15.31 -21.92 -28.10
CA VAL A 564 14.17 -21.97 -29.04
C VAL A 564 13.97 -20.60 -29.69
N THR A 565 13.76 -20.59 -31.01
CA THR A 565 13.53 -19.36 -31.78
C THR A 565 12.04 -19.01 -31.87
N TYR A 566 11.67 -17.77 -31.51
CA TYR A 566 10.32 -17.23 -31.51
C TYR A 566 10.28 -16.02 -32.46
N ALA A 567 9.58 -16.15 -33.59
CA ALA A 567 9.72 -15.22 -34.72
C ALA A 567 8.68 -14.08 -34.79
N ALA A 568 7.76 -13.93 -33.83
CA ALA A 568 6.73 -12.89 -33.87
C ALA A 568 6.11 -12.63 -32.49
N GLY A 569 5.71 -11.38 -32.19
CA GLY A 569 5.02 -10.99 -30.95
C GLY A 569 3.56 -11.46 -30.86
N SER A 570 3.24 -12.56 -31.54
CA SER A 570 1.93 -13.19 -31.68
C SER A 570 2.05 -14.67 -31.38
N TYR A 571 0.97 -15.29 -30.92
CA TYR A 571 0.91 -16.74 -30.72
C TYR A 571 -0.02 -17.39 -31.74
N GLY A 572 0.46 -18.43 -32.43
CA GLY A 572 -0.31 -19.11 -33.47
C GLY A 572 -0.74 -18.16 -34.59
N GLN A 573 -2.05 -18.08 -34.87
CA GLN A 573 -2.65 -17.18 -35.87
C GLN A 573 -3.16 -15.85 -35.26
N GLY A 574 -2.85 -15.59 -33.99
CA GLY A 574 -3.26 -14.36 -33.30
C GLY A 574 -2.53 -13.12 -33.84
N PRO A 575 -3.05 -11.92 -33.54
CA PRO A 575 -2.45 -10.68 -33.99
C PRO A 575 -1.21 -10.33 -33.12
N THR A 576 -0.29 -9.56 -33.70
CA THR A 576 0.66 -8.78 -32.91
C THR A 576 -0.07 -7.67 -32.15
N GLY A 577 0.61 -7.05 -31.20
CA GLY A 577 0.01 -6.03 -30.34
C GLY A 577 1.03 -5.00 -29.83
N ILE A 578 0.76 -4.48 -28.65
CA ILE A 578 1.55 -3.42 -28.01
C ILE A 578 2.64 -4.01 -27.10
N PHE A 579 3.87 -3.52 -27.21
CA PHE A 579 4.89 -3.74 -26.20
C PHE A 579 4.98 -2.52 -25.27
N ARG A 580 4.62 -2.70 -24.00
CA ARG A 580 4.55 -1.61 -23.02
C ARG A 580 5.89 -1.26 -22.37
N ALA A 581 6.85 -2.17 -22.45
CA ALA A 581 8.17 -2.03 -21.84
C ALA A 581 8.18 -1.77 -20.31
N THR A 582 7.08 -2.10 -19.62
CA THR A 582 6.91 -1.90 -18.18
C THR A 582 5.83 -2.84 -17.63
N THR A 583 5.85 -3.07 -16.32
CA THR A 583 4.74 -3.69 -15.59
C THR A 583 3.53 -2.77 -15.55
N THR A 584 2.33 -3.36 -15.45
CA THR A 584 1.06 -2.65 -15.28
C THR A 584 0.47 -2.94 -13.91
N ARG A 585 -0.44 -2.07 -13.44
CA ARG A 585 -1.23 -2.34 -12.24
C ARG A 585 -1.99 -3.65 -12.40
N PRO A 586 -1.95 -4.57 -11.41
CA PRO A 586 -2.74 -5.78 -11.54
C PRO A 586 -4.24 -5.47 -11.63
N GLY A 587 -4.94 -6.23 -12.46
CA GLY A 587 -6.35 -5.97 -12.77
C GLY A 587 -6.61 -4.90 -13.83
N THR A 588 -5.57 -4.36 -14.49
CA THR A 588 -5.74 -3.56 -15.72
C THR A 588 -6.41 -4.37 -16.83
N PHE A 589 -6.18 -5.68 -16.87
CA PHE A 589 -6.75 -6.59 -17.87
C PHE A 589 -7.88 -7.45 -17.27
N PRO A 590 -8.79 -8.01 -18.09
CA PRO A 590 -9.86 -8.87 -17.60
C PRO A 590 -9.33 -10.12 -16.86
N PRO A 591 -10.08 -10.65 -15.88
CA PRO A 591 -9.70 -11.88 -15.20
C PRO A 591 -10.04 -13.14 -16.03
N ASN A 592 -9.50 -14.28 -15.62
CA ASN A 592 -9.96 -15.58 -16.10
C ASN A 592 -11.27 -16.03 -15.42
N ARG A 593 -11.78 -17.23 -15.75
CA ARG A 593 -13.06 -17.77 -15.22
C ARG A 593 -13.11 -17.99 -13.71
N PHE A 594 -11.97 -17.99 -13.03
CA PHE A 594 -11.91 -18.03 -11.57
C PHE A 594 -11.82 -16.64 -10.93
N GLY A 595 -11.71 -15.55 -11.70
CA GLY A 595 -11.59 -14.20 -11.15
C GLY A 595 -10.15 -13.82 -10.84
N LEU A 596 -9.18 -14.46 -11.50
CA LEU A 596 -7.75 -14.20 -11.33
C LEU A 596 -7.22 -13.34 -12.47
N TYR A 597 -6.43 -12.35 -12.09
CA TYR A 597 -5.83 -11.36 -12.97
C TYR A 597 -4.36 -11.68 -13.23
N ASP A 598 -3.87 -11.23 -14.39
CA ASP A 598 -2.47 -11.27 -14.78
C ASP A 598 -1.84 -12.68 -14.76
N MET A 599 -2.63 -13.72 -15.01
CA MET A 599 -2.14 -15.10 -15.11
C MET A 599 -1.33 -15.38 -16.40
N HIS A 600 -1.30 -14.43 -17.34
CA HIS A 600 -0.69 -14.56 -18.67
C HIS A 600 0.21 -13.36 -19.02
N GLY A 601 1.12 -12.98 -18.12
CA GLY A 601 2.11 -11.92 -18.36
C GLY A 601 2.27 -11.01 -17.16
N ASN A 602 2.63 -9.75 -17.40
CA ASN A 602 2.99 -8.74 -16.42
C ASN A 602 4.30 -9.10 -15.68
N VAL A 603 4.29 -10.11 -14.81
CA VAL A 603 5.49 -10.64 -14.13
C VAL A 603 5.45 -12.16 -14.09
N TRP A 604 6.63 -12.78 -14.21
CA TRP A 604 6.81 -14.19 -13.84
C TRP A 604 6.46 -14.38 -12.38
N GLU A 605 5.95 -15.55 -12.03
CA GLU A 605 5.58 -15.84 -10.65
C GLU A 605 6.26 -17.08 -10.10
N TYR A 606 6.91 -16.92 -8.95
CA TYR A 606 7.50 -18.01 -8.20
C TYR A 606 6.45 -19.03 -7.72
N CYS A 607 6.71 -20.30 -8.01
CA CYS A 607 6.05 -21.44 -7.38
C CYS A 607 6.93 -22.04 -6.28
N LEU A 608 6.31 -22.78 -5.38
CA LEU A 608 6.98 -23.49 -4.28
C LEU A 608 7.88 -24.64 -4.79
N ASP A 609 7.51 -25.22 -5.93
CA ASP A 609 8.13 -26.40 -6.53
C ASP A 609 9.61 -26.19 -6.90
N LYS A 610 10.39 -27.23 -6.65
CA LYS A 610 11.72 -27.41 -7.23
C LYS A 610 11.58 -27.91 -8.66
N ALA A 611 12.44 -27.40 -9.53
CA ALA A 611 12.43 -27.69 -10.95
C ALA A 611 12.69 -29.17 -11.23
N THR A 612 11.98 -29.69 -12.24
CA THR A 612 12.16 -31.03 -12.80
C THR A 612 12.31 -30.93 -14.31
N GLU A 613 13.03 -31.88 -14.90
CA GLU A 613 13.18 -31.95 -16.35
C GLU A 613 11.84 -32.10 -17.07
N ASN A 614 10.88 -32.81 -16.46
CA ASN A 614 9.58 -33.12 -17.03
C ASN A 614 8.56 -33.49 -15.91
N TYR A 615 7.37 -33.93 -16.29
CA TYR A 615 6.27 -34.28 -15.38
C TYR A 615 6.17 -35.78 -15.02
N THR A 616 7.21 -36.58 -15.24
CA THR A 616 7.14 -38.03 -14.96
C THR A 616 6.95 -38.32 -13.47
N ASP A 617 7.69 -37.59 -12.62
CA ASP A 617 7.78 -37.87 -11.18
C ASP A 617 7.22 -36.73 -10.29
N VAL A 618 6.36 -35.87 -10.83
CA VAL A 618 5.73 -34.80 -10.04
C VAL A 618 4.50 -35.29 -9.26
N PRO A 619 4.20 -34.70 -8.09
CA PRO A 619 2.99 -35.03 -7.33
C PRO A 619 1.71 -34.80 -8.14
N ARG A 620 0.73 -35.69 -7.97
CA ARG A 620 -0.56 -35.65 -8.69
C ARG A 620 -1.73 -35.17 -7.83
N ASP A 621 -1.47 -34.82 -6.58
CA ASP A 621 -2.46 -34.39 -5.58
C ASP A 621 -2.46 -32.86 -5.36
N GLY A 622 -1.79 -32.12 -6.25
CA GLY A 622 -1.68 -30.67 -6.16
C GLY A 622 -0.60 -30.17 -5.21
N THR A 623 0.09 -31.06 -4.49
CA THR A 623 1.19 -30.65 -3.62
C THR A 623 2.43 -30.25 -4.42
N ALA A 624 3.24 -29.36 -3.85
CA ALA A 624 4.49 -28.92 -4.48
C ALA A 624 5.53 -30.05 -4.49
N ASN A 625 6.25 -30.20 -5.59
CA ASN A 625 7.42 -31.04 -5.64
C ASN A 625 8.59 -30.41 -4.87
N LEU A 626 8.94 -31.00 -3.73
CA LEU A 626 10.06 -30.55 -2.89
C LEU A 626 11.27 -31.49 -2.93
N SER A 627 11.26 -32.48 -3.83
CA SER A 627 12.36 -33.44 -4.00
C SER A 627 13.64 -32.77 -4.54
N GLY A 628 14.80 -33.34 -4.22
CA GLY A 628 16.10 -32.78 -4.61
C GLY A 628 16.74 -31.85 -3.57
N PRO A 629 17.91 -31.27 -3.88
CA PRO A 629 18.68 -30.48 -2.92
C PRO A 629 17.98 -29.17 -2.55
N HIS A 630 18.41 -28.54 -1.46
CA HIS A 630 17.75 -27.33 -0.91
C HIS A 630 17.80 -26.14 -1.88
N ASP A 631 18.93 -26.00 -2.59
CA ASP A 631 19.27 -24.95 -3.55
C ASP A 631 18.82 -25.26 -4.99
N ALA A 632 18.03 -26.32 -5.19
CA ALA A 632 17.48 -26.62 -6.50
C ALA A 632 16.71 -25.41 -7.07
N PRO A 633 16.83 -25.12 -8.38
CA PRO A 633 16.06 -24.07 -9.05
C PRO A 633 14.56 -24.20 -8.78
N ARG A 634 13.87 -23.07 -8.76
CA ARG A 634 12.44 -22.98 -8.46
C ARG A 634 11.65 -22.65 -9.70
N ILE A 635 10.47 -23.23 -9.80
CA ILE A 635 9.60 -23.06 -10.97
C ILE A 635 9.06 -21.63 -11.05
N LEU A 636 9.06 -21.09 -12.27
CA LEU A 636 8.41 -19.84 -12.65
C LEU A 636 7.26 -20.12 -13.63
N ARG A 637 6.15 -19.41 -13.46
CA ARG A 637 4.96 -19.50 -14.32
C ARG A 637 4.44 -18.13 -14.79
N GLY A 638 3.79 -18.09 -15.96
CA GLY A 638 3.00 -16.94 -16.44
C GLY A 638 3.67 -15.99 -17.44
N GLY A 639 5.00 -16.01 -17.61
CA GLY A 639 5.69 -15.04 -18.45
C GLY A 639 5.67 -13.62 -17.86
N SER A 640 6.19 -12.62 -18.57
CA SER A 640 6.20 -11.22 -18.07
C SER A 640 5.96 -10.20 -19.19
N TRP A 641 5.90 -8.91 -18.84
CA TRP A 641 5.72 -7.78 -19.76
C TRP A 641 6.69 -7.73 -20.95
N SER A 642 7.85 -8.38 -20.83
CA SER A 642 8.91 -8.42 -21.85
C SER A 642 9.00 -9.75 -22.59
N HIS A 643 8.13 -10.72 -22.32
CA HIS A 643 8.18 -12.02 -22.96
C HIS A 643 7.21 -12.12 -24.13
N ASN A 644 7.57 -12.98 -25.09
CA ASN A 644 6.67 -13.42 -26.15
C ASN A 644 5.40 -14.07 -25.58
N PRO A 645 4.21 -13.93 -26.22
CA PRO A 645 2.99 -14.58 -25.74
C PRO A 645 3.10 -16.11 -25.59
N ALA A 646 3.97 -16.79 -26.36
CA ALA A 646 4.21 -18.22 -26.21
C ALA A 646 4.76 -18.62 -24.84
N ILE A 647 5.49 -17.72 -24.19
CA ILE A 647 6.05 -17.89 -22.84
C ILE A 647 4.99 -17.61 -21.75
N CYS A 648 3.90 -16.91 -22.13
CA CYS A 648 2.77 -16.62 -21.26
C CYS A 648 1.69 -17.71 -21.26
N ARG A 649 1.91 -18.84 -21.95
CA ARG A 649 0.97 -19.98 -21.97
C ARG A 649 0.79 -20.58 -20.58
N SER A 650 -0.39 -21.13 -20.35
CA SER A 650 -0.76 -21.78 -19.09
C SER A 650 0.21 -22.91 -18.70
N ALA A 651 0.72 -23.65 -19.69
CA ALA A 651 1.60 -24.79 -19.48
C ALA A 651 3.10 -24.45 -19.50
N TYR A 652 3.48 -23.23 -19.91
CA TYR A 652 4.89 -22.91 -20.05
C TYR A 652 5.57 -22.95 -18.67
N ARG A 653 6.74 -23.58 -18.62
CA ARG A 653 7.56 -23.73 -17.41
C ARG A 653 8.94 -23.13 -17.62
N ASP A 654 9.37 -22.33 -16.66
CA ASP A 654 10.77 -21.95 -16.52
C ASP A 654 11.25 -22.22 -15.11
N SER A 655 12.55 -22.06 -14.86
CA SER A 655 13.11 -22.18 -13.52
C SER A 655 14.31 -21.28 -13.31
N ILE A 656 14.51 -20.86 -12.07
CA ILE A 656 15.62 -19.98 -11.70
C ILE A 656 16.17 -20.33 -10.33
N ASP A 657 17.43 -19.99 -10.09
CA ASP A 657 18.07 -20.18 -8.79
C ASP A 657 17.28 -19.44 -7.67
N PRO A 658 17.01 -20.08 -6.53
CA PRO A 658 16.17 -19.51 -5.48
C PRO A 658 16.75 -18.26 -4.80
N GLY A 659 18.08 -18.09 -4.82
CA GLY A 659 18.78 -16.93 -4.26
C GLY A 659 18.96 -15.79 -5.26
N PHE A 660 18.76 -16.04 -6.55
CA PHE A 660 18.90 -15.03 -7.57
C PHE A 660 17.71 -14.07 -7.52
N SER A 661 17.97 -12.80 -7.15
CA SER A 661 17.00 -11.70 -7.20
C SER A 661 16.84 -11.20 -8.65
N GLY A 662 16.50 -12.14 -9.53
CA GLY A 662 16.77 -12.08 -10.95
C GLY A 662 15.86 -11.20 -11.80
N TRP A 663 16.46 -10.73 -12.90
CA TRP A 663 15.88 -10.02 -14.06
C TRP A 663 15.07 -8.79 -13.68
N GLN A 664 15.77 -7.65 -13.59
CA GLN A 664 15.19 -6.31 -13.40
C GLN A 664 13.84 -6.16 -14.10
N GLY A 665 12.78 -5.94 -13.32
CA GLY A 665 11.44 -5.69 -13.82
C GLY A 665 10.54 -6.93 -13.97
N ARG A 666 11.03 -8.17 -13.85
CA ARG A 666 10.32 -9.32 -14.48
C ARG A 666 9.71 -10.35 -13.57
N ILE A 667 10.25 -10.57 -12.37
CA ILE A 667 9.87 -11.71 -11.53
C ILE A 667 9.25 -11.21 -10.23
N GLY A 668 7.99 -11.56 -10.01
CA GLY A 668 7.23 -11.37 -8.78
C GLY A 668 6.66 -12.70 -8.28
N PHE A 669 5.50 -12.64 -7.63
CA PHE A 669 4.81 -13.82 -7.08
C PHE A 669 3.38 -13.50 -6.68
N ARG A 670 2.59 -14.54 -6.43
CA ARG A 670 1.33 -14.48 -5.68
C ARG A 670 1.35 -15.46 -4.51
N VAL A 671 0.41 -15.31 -3.59
CA VAL A 671 0.32 -16.14 -2.39
C VAL A 671 -0.91 -17.04 -2.42
N VAL A 672 -0.82 -18.18 -1.74
CA VAL A 672 -1.96 -19.06 -1.44
C VAL A 672 -2.10 -19.28 0.05
N CYS A 673 -3.31 -19.65 0.46
CA CYS A 673 -3.63 -20.05 1.82
C CYS A 673 -4.64 -21.21 1.81
N THR A 674 -4.55 -22.09 2.81
CA THR A 674 -5.55 -23.13 3.09
C THR A 674 -6.24 -22.83 4.42
N LEU A 675 -7.53 -23.16 4.55
CA LEU A 675 -8.37 -22.85 5.72
C LEU A 675 -8.95 -24.08 6.40
#